data_AF-A0AA97DJW6-F1
#
_entry.id   AF-A0AA97DJW6-F1
#
_cell.length_a   1.000
_cell.length_b   1.000
_cell.length_c   1.000
_cell.angle_alpha   90.00
_cell.angle_beta   90.00
_cell.angle_gamma   90.00
#
_symmetry.space_group_name_H-M   'P 1'
#
loop_
_entity.id
_entity.type
_entity.pdbx_description
1 polymer ?
#
loop_
_entity_poly.entity_id
_entity_poly.type
_entity_poly.pdbx_seq_one_letter_code
_entity_poly.pdbx_strand_id
1 'polypeptide(L)'
;MRTAKIWEVPAKVLMTATLSAALIVSGSGFTTAPETEPVPAAFTPTAPDTGTPVPVQRWSEPEPANDAKAGVEETAAVSAADSVLGETPTAATVGQKTGRVPMTDSVPTSSNGTSNFTGLPGVGAGTWGTTGQTGGFTWNYPFPIRNAPAGKTPALGLAYDSTILDGLTSSTNTQASVVGDGWTLAGAGTIRQNFGACRDQLPAGTPTWDLCGNPGGQQFSISFGSRTGLIVQDANQTDPKLKYRLQNDDGSRVEYLTGASNGTFAGDYWKITDPEGTQYFFGVNHLPGWSSATQNTNSTDYVPVRAATNTQPCKELFSVQDFCQQAYAWNLDYIVDVHGNSQAFYYTQDTNYYHTKAGTGPTYSYVRASRLARVEYGMRAGSELTAKAPMVVHLGYTGRCEQGTSCATGNDVPYEQFNCPTATNCPVQAPTFYTHYRLWTVISQTLVGSSYGNADVWTLGHSMPNPGDGTRPALWLLSVIHQGADTTTTGTTSWVTDPATTFDGHGMYNRVQDIRSGQSSMNRIRLDKINNSTGGHTDVAYMPAECTKEDITGGSADGKADIVPETNTKRCFPQYWVPTDPIVEEERLSYFNIYPVAKVTTYSSSGNDGSTPMQTTYDYIGTPLWKYAGPTYDTSTAGSKKTWSVLGGWSQVKVTTGNDPVTANNPYTISTYLRGGHGTPANTSGGMRSITVTSSDGVTASVPDWPWFAGRVLEKRSYKGSGGTYLSGTVTKPWMGPNPTATSTAALGSVKAYFTGTEFTQTQIASGQGNGWRKTKTTNTYDSRGRIMAVSDDGEFGTLADDSCTTT
;
A
#
# COMPACT_ATOMS: atom_id res chain seq x y z
N MET A 1 50.89 -39.99 -18.11
CA MET A 1 51.16 -41.37 -17.67
C MET A 1 49.97 -41.80 -16.81
N ARG A 2 48.92 -42.42 -17.40
CA ARG A 2 48.69 -43.87 -17.59
C ARG A 2 48.83 -44.65 -16.27
N THR A 3 47.88 -45.45 -15.77
CA THR A 3 46.61 -46.04 -16.27
C THR A 3 45.99 -46.83 -15.10
N ALA A 4 44.67 -47.00 -14.95
CA ALA A 4 43.88 -48.20 -15.35
C ALA A 4 42.70 -48.32 -14.34
N LYS A 5 41.48 -48.82 -14.61
CA LYS A 5 40.88 -49.51 -15.76
C LYS A 5 39.35 -49.72 -15.52
N ILE A 6 38.59 -49.74 -16.62
CA ILE A 6 37.46 -50.65 -17.00
C ILE A 6 36.06 -50.45 -16.35
N TRP A 7 34.99 -50.06 -17.06
CA TRP A 7 34.19 -50.69 -18.15
C TRP A 7 33.42 -51.97 -17.73
N GLU A 8 32.09 -51.95 -17.75
CA GLU A 8 31.25 -52.91 -18.52
C GLU A 8 29.74 -52.62 -18.35
N VAL A 9 29.03 -52.81 -19.47
CA VAL A 9 27.60 -52.70 -19.75
C VAL A 9 27.18 -54.14 -20.13
N PRO A 10 25.98 -54.69 -19.80
CA PRO A 10 24.90 -54.68 -20.79
C PRO A 10 23.43 -54.76 -20.33
N ALA A 11 22.62 -54.26 -21.27
CA ALA A 11 21.18 -54.27 -21.48
C ALA A 11 20.41 -55.61 -21.37
N LYS A 12 19.10 -55.49 -21.07
CA LYS A 12 17.94 -56.16 -21.72
C LYS A 12 16.69 -55.23 -21.55
N VAL A 13 16.12 -54.59 -22.59
CA VAL A 13 15.18 -55.11 -23.63
C VAL A 13 13.78 -55.36 -23.01
N LEU A 14 12.61 -54.81 -23.42
CA LEU A 14 12.12 -54.23 -24.69
C LEU A 14 10.70 -53.59 -24.52
N MET A 15 10.33 -52.64 -25.41
CA MET A 15 8.97 -52.25 -25.92
C MET A 15 7.98 -51.53 -24.99
N THR A 16 7.27 -50.45 -25.35
CA THR A 16 6.73 -49.96 -26.66
C THR A 16 6.38 -48.45 -26.50
N ALA A 17 6.95 -47.51 -27.27
CA ALA A 17 6.39 -46.78 -28.45
C ALA A 17 5.17 -45.85 -28.13
N THR A 18 5.05 -44.57 -28.52
CA THR A 18 5.41 -43.87 -29.78
C THR A 18 5.35 -42.32 -29.67
N LEU A 19 6.26 -41.65 -30.40
CA LEU A 19 6.22 -40.36 -31.16
C LEU A 19 5.83 -39.04 -30.44
N SER A 20 6.70 -38.01 -30.29
CA SER A 20 7.44 -37.11 -31.24
C SER A 20 6.78 -35.71 -31.27
N ALA A 21 7.40 -34.61 -30.82
CA ALA A 21 8.38 -33.76 -31.52
C ALA A 21 7.86 -33.25 -32.89
N ALA A 22 7.91 -31.98 -33.32
CA ALA A 22 8.50 -30.74 -32.85
C ALA A 22 8.03 -29.57 -33.76
N LEU A 23 8.45 -28.35 -33.40
CA LEU A 23 8.84 -27.23 -34.28
C LEU A 23 7.79 -26.32 -34.97
N ILE A 24 8.15 -25.04 -34.91
CA ILE A 24 7.58 -23.82 -35.49
C ILE A 24 7.83 -23.76 -37.01
N VAL A 25 6.82 -23.37 -37.80
CA VAL A 25 6.97 -22.70 -39.11
C VAL A 25 5.83 -21.69 -39.29
N SER A 26 6.18 -20.42 -39.47
CA SER A 26 5.36 -19.38 -40.08
C SER A 26 5.35 -19.55 -41.61
N GLY A 27 4.20 -19.38 -42.25
CA GLY A 27 4.06 -19.51 -43.70
C GLY A 27 2.79 -18.84 -44.22
N SER A 28 2.99 -17.74 -44.93
CA SER A 28 2.02 -16.84 -45.57
C SER A 28 1.29 -17.50 -46.75
N GLY A 29 0.03 -17.12 -46.97
CA GLY A 29 -0.69 -17.32 -48.22
C GLY A 29 -1.21 -15.98 -48.76
N PHE A 30 -0.55 -15.46 -49.80
CA PHE A 30 -0.97 -14.28 -50.54
C PHE A 30 -1.99 -14.67 -51.62
N THR A 31 -3.11 -13.94 -51.70
CA THR A 31 -3.86 -13.73 -52.95
C THR A 31 -3.64 -12.30 -53.39
N THR A 32 -3.11 -12.13 -54.61
CA THR A 32 -2.79 -10.86 -55.25
C THR A 32 -4.05 -10.08 -55.65
N ALA A 33 -4.19 -8.86 -55.16
CA ALA A 33 -5.08 -7.82 -55.69
C ALA A 33 -4.23 -6.56 -55.99
N PRO A 34 -4.57 -5.75 -57.02
CA PRO A 34 -3.67 -4.77 -57.58
C PRO A 34 -3.44 -3.56 -56.66
N GLU A 35 -2.22 -3.06 -56.76
CA GLU A 35 -1.61 -1.94 -56.06
C GLU A 35 -2.35 -0.62 -56.30
N THR A 36 -2.75 0.04 -55.22
CA THR A 36 -3.11 1.46 -55.21
C THR A 36 -2.13 2.17 -54.27
N GLU A 37 -1.39 3.15 -54.80
CA GLU A 37 -0.41 3.93 -54.03
C GLU A 37 -1.06 4.58 -52.80
N PRO A 38 -0.49 4.41 -51.58
CA PRO A 38 -0.94 5.14 -50.42
C PRO A 38 -0.29 6.53 -50.39
N VAL A 39 -1.12 7.55 -50.61
CA VAL A 39 -0.83 8.94 -50.26
C VAL A 39 -0.44 8.99 -48.77
N PRO A 40 0.63 9.69 -48.37
CA PRO A 40 1.01 9.77 -46.96
C PRO A 40 -0.08 10.53 -46.19
N ALA A 41 -0.85 9.82 -45.38
CA ALA A 41 -1.73 10.45 -44.40
C ALA A 41 -0.84 11.02 -43.29
N ALA A 42 -0.72 12.35 -43.28
CA ALA A 42 -0.17 13.08 -42.14
C ALA A 42 -1.08 12.83 -40.92
N PHE A 43 -0.71 11.88 -40.06
CA PHE A 43 -1.34 11.73 -38.76
C PHE A 43 -0.81 12.81 -37.82
N THR A 44 -1.52 13.93 -37.76
CA THR A 44 -1.46 14.83 -36.61
C THR A 44 -1.93 14.04 -35.37
N PRO A 45 -1.15 13.99 -34.28
CA PRO A 45 -1.56 13.31 -33.06
C PRO A 45 -2.79 14.02 -32.53
N THR A 46 -3.95 13.38 -32.71
CA THR A 46 -5.18 13.83 -32.05
C THR A 46 -5.10 13.30 -30.63
N ALA A 47 -5.14 14.21 -29.65
CA ALA A 47 -5.26 13.83 -28.26
C ALA A 47 -6.43 12.83 -28.13
N PRO A 48 -6.26 11.69 -27.43
CA PRO A 48 -7.39 10.84 -27.13
C PRO A 48 -8.43 11.68 -26.38
N ASP A 49 -9.69 11.55 -26.77
CA ASP A 49 -10.83 12.17 -26.08
C ASP A 49 -10.92 11.56 -24.67
N THR A 50 -10.13 12.11 -23.76
CA THR A 50 -10.21 11.84 -22.33
C THR A 50 -11.45 12.58 -21.86
N GLY A 51 -12.53 11.83 -21.69
CA GLY A 51 -13.84 12.37 -21.31
C GLY A 51 -13.75 13.43 -20.21
N THR A 52 -14.64 14.41 -20.31
CA THR A 52 -14.91 15.42 -19.27
C THR A 52 -15.15 14.78 -17.89
N PRO A 53 -14.78 15.46 -16.80
CA PRO A 53 -14.71 14.90 -15.44
C PRO A 53 -16.01 14.25 -14.98
N VAL A 54 -15.88 13.05 -14.38
CA VAL A 54 -16.99 12.27 -13.80
C VAL A 54 -17.73 13.14 -12.76
N PRO A 55 -19.02 13.44 -12.97
CA PRO A 55 -19.85 14.05 -11.95
C PRO A 55 -20.04 13.06 -10.80
N VAL A 56 -19.99 13.54 -9.56
CA VAL A 56 -20.44 12.78 -8.38
C VAL A 56 -21.85 12.25 -8.67
N GLN A 57 -22.03 10.93 -8.73
CA GLN A 57 -23.39 10.39 -8.64
C GLN A 57 -23.91 10.65 -7.23
N ARG A 58 -24.88 11.56 -7.13
CA ARG A 58 -25.91 11.41 -6.10
C ARG A 58 -26.55 10.06 -6.34
N TRP A 59 -26.55 9.21 -5.33
CA TRP A 59 -27.39 8.02 -5.31
C TRP A 59 -28.80 8.39 -5.74
N SER A 60 -29.25 7.90 -6.89
CA SER A 60 -30.67 7.67 -7.13
C SER A 60 -30.99 6.31 -6.53
N GLU A 61 -31.71 6.31 -5.41
CA GLU A 61 -32.31 5.11 -4.84
C GLU A 61 -33.11 4.38 -5.94
N PRO A 62 -32.97 3.05 -6.11
CA PRO A 62 -33.83 2.33 -7.03
C PRO A 62 -35.26 2.36 -6.48
N GLU A 63 -36.19 2.94 -7.24
CA GLU A 63 -37.61 2.94 -6.91
C GLU A 63 -38.08 1.48 -6.75
N PRO A 64 -38.74 1.12 -5.64
CA PRO A 64 -39.25 -0.24 -5.47
C PRO A 64 -40.28 -0.54 -6.57
N ALA A 65 -40.18 -1.74 -7.15
CA ALA A 65 -41.15 -2.24 -8.11
C ALA A 65 -42.54 -2.29 -7.48
N ASN A 66 -43.39 -1.32 -7.79
CA ASN A 66 -44.80 -1.34 -7.44
C ASN A 66 -45.58 -2.05 -8.54
N ASP A 67 -46.12 -3.22 -8.20
CA ASP A 67 -47.07 -3.95 -9.01
C ASP A 67 -48.29 -3.08 -9.36
N ALA A 68 -48.63 -3.09 -10.65
CA ALA A 68 -49.77 -2.36 -11.20
C ALA A 68 -51.09 -2.77 -10.54
N LYS A 69 -51.85 -1.79 -10.06
CA LYS A 69 -53.31 -1.86 -10.01
C LYS A 69 -53.94 -0.61 -10.61
N ALA A 70 -54.88 -0.86 -11.50
CA ALA A 70 -55.57 0.08 -12.37
C ALA A 70 -56.52 1.04 -11.63
N GLY A 71 -56.75 2.22 -12.22
CA GLY A 71 -58.06 2.89 -12.15
C GLY A 71 -58.09 4.42 -12.02
N VAL A 72 -58.19 5.09 -13.19
CA VAL A 72 -59.07 6.23 -13.56
C VAL A 72 -58.89 7.64 -12.91
N GLU A 73 -58.58 8.60 -13.81
CA GLU A 73 -58.96 10.04 -13.99
C GLU A 73 -59.22 10.96 -12.76
N GLU A 74 -58.81 12.24 -12.72
CA GLU A 74 -59.20 13.34 -13.63
C GLU A 74 -58.39 14.65 -13.36
N THR A 75 -58.15 15.48 -14.40
CA THR A 75 -58.03 16.98 -14.47
C THR A 75 -56.95 17.73 -13.65
N ALA A 76 -56.32 18.84 -14.07
CA ALA A 76 -56.30 19.70 -15.27
C ALA A 76 -55.05 20.64 -15.20
N ALA A 77 -54.84 21.43 -16.26
CA ALA A 77 -53.60 22.10 -16.64
C ALA A 77 -53.48 23.61 -16.24
N VAL A 78 -52.22 24.07 -16.14
CA VAL A 78 -51.57 25.41 -16.32
C VAL A 78 -52.41 26.71 -16.47
N SER A 79 -52.01 27.80 -15.77
CA SER A 79 -51.12 28.90 -16.27
C SER A 79 -51.25 30.28 -15.56
N ALA A 80 -50.08 30.91 -15.35
CA ALA A 80 -49.63 32.31 -15.63
C ALA A 80 -50.17 33.60 -14.94
N ALA A 81 -49.18 34.51 -14.79
CA ALA A 81 -49.16 36.00 -14.69
C ALA A 81 -49.43 36.63 -13.29
N ASP A 82 -48.78 37.71 -12.83
CA ASP A 82 -47.97 38.72 -13.52
C ASP A 82 -47.05 39.52 -12.54
N SER A 83 -46.12 40.24 -13.16
CA SER A 83 -45.06 41.18 -12.75
C SER A 83 -45.45 42.38 -11.84
N VAL A 84 -44.53 43.13 -11.20
CA VAL A 84 -43.85 44.35 -11.74
C VAL A 84 -42.88 45.00 -10.70
N LEU A 85 -41.64 45.31 -11.15
CA LEU A 85 -40.66 46.41 -10.86
C LEU A 85 -40.27 46.78 -9.40
N GLY A 86 -39.03 47.13 -9.04
CA GLY A 86 -37.77 47.33 -9.74
C GLY A 86 -36.73 47.95 -8.79
N GLU A 87 -35.43 47.75 -9.05
CA GLU A 87 -34.28 48.67 -8.84
C GLU A 87 -32.95 47.91 -8.99
N THR A 88 -32.16 48.30 -9.98
CA THR A 88 -30.73 47.94 -10.11
C THR A 88 -29.86 48.88 -9.28
N PRO A 89 -28.80 48.35 -8.65
CA PRO A 89 -27.54 49.08 -8.59
C PRO A 89 -26.35 48.25 -9.11
N THR A 90 -25.77 48.76 -10.19
CA THR A 90 -24.32 48.86 -10.49
C THR A 90 -23.33 48.12 -9.59
N ALA A 91 -22.67 47.10 -10.15
CA ALA A 91 -21.38 46.61 -9.67
C ALA A 91 -20.28 47.61 -10.04
N ALA A 92 -19.86 48.45 -9.09
CA ALA A 92 -18.66 49.27 -9.19
C ALA A 92 -17.48 48.57 -8.50
N THR A 93 -16.37 48.60 -9.21
CA THR A 93 -15.04 48.05 -8.95
C THR A 93 -14.47 48.38 -7.55
N VAL A 94 -13.92 47.36 -6.86
CA VAL A 94 -12.77 47.54 -5.97
C VAL A 94 -11.74 46.48 -6.32
N GLY A 95 -10.68 46.90 -7.02
CA GLY A 95 -9.47 46.10 -7.15
C GLY A 95 -8.81 45.94 -5.78
N GLN A 96 -8.65 44.71 -5.33
CA GLN A 96 -7.71 44.42 -4.25
C GLN A 96 -6.31 44.41 -4.85
N LYS A 97 -5.63 45.55 -4.69
CA LYS A 97 -4.17 45.60 -4.63
C LYS A 97 -3.71 44.51 -3.66
N THR A 98 -2.75 43.72 -4.10
CA THR A 98 -1.91 42.85 -3.26
C THR A 98 -1.28 43.71 -2.17
N GLY A 99 -1.95 43.79 -1.01
CA GLY A 99 -1.30 44.20 0.22
C GLY A 99 -0.28 43.12 0.54
N ARG A 100 1.01 43.47 0.52
CA ARG A 100 2.01 42.69 1.23
C ARG A 100 1.64 42.72 2.71
N VAL A 101 0.86 41.74 3.14
CA VAL A 101 0.75 41.37 4.55
C VAL A 101 2.17 40.97 4.97
N PRO A 102 2.70 41.46 6.12
CA PRO A 102 3.93 40.90 6.66
C PRO A 102 3.75 39.38 6.71
N MET A 103 4.72 38.59 6.20
CA MET A 103 4.69 37.15 6.37
C MET A 103 4.66 36.87 7.87
N THR A 104 3.48 36.62 8.41
CA THR A 104 3.32 36.00 9.72
C THR A 104 3.89 34.60 9.59
N ASP A 105 4.68 34.18 10.56
CA ASP A 105 5.22 32.83 10.64
C ASP A 105 4.14 31.78 10.31
N SER A 106 4.44 30.89 9.37
CA SER A 106 3.49 29.91 8.88
C SER A 106 3.68 28.59 9.61
N VAL A 107 2.70 28.23 10.43
CA VAL A 107 2.52 26.86 10.92
C VAL A 107 1.68 26.12 9.90
N PRO A 108 2.03 24.88 9.52
CA PRO A 108 1.19 24.10 8.62
C PRO A 108 -0.18 23.85 9.26
N THR A 109 -1.24 24.34 8.61
CA THR A 109 -2.61 24.19 9.09
C THR A 109 -3.37 23.17 8.25
N SER A 110 -4.14 22.30 8.91
CA SER A 110 -5.24 21.56 8.31
C SER A 110 -6.46 22.49 8.17
N SER A 111 -6.62 23.13 7.00
CA SER A 111 -7.88 23.80 6.69
C SER A 111 -9.00 22.76 6.63
N ASN A 112 -10.03 22.92 7.46
CA ASN A 112 -11.19 22.01 7.59
C ASN A 112 -10.87 20.52 7.84
N GLY A 113 -9.66 20.21 8.37
CA GLY A 113 -9.21 18.86 8.64
C GLY A 113 -8.98 18.02 7.38
N THR A 114 -8.51 18.62 6.29
CA THR A 114 -8.39 17.93 4.98
C THR A 114 -7.05 17.19 4.78
N SER A 115 -5.98 17.62 5.45
CA SER A 115 -4.66 16.97 5.43
C SER A 115 -3.79 17.43 6.59
N ASN A 116 -2.87 16.57 7.05
CA ASN A 116 -1.80 16.91 7.99
C ASN A 116 -0.41 16.71 7.35
N PHE A 117 0.16 17.76 6.76
CA PHE A 117 1.49 17.72 6.13
C PHE A 117 2.66 17.72 7.12
N THR A 118 2.40 17.90 8.42
CA THR A 118 3.43 17.72 9.48
C THR A 118 3.61 16.27 9.88
N GLY A 119 2.65 15.40 9.52
CA GLY A 119 2.76 13.96 9.69
C GLY A 119 3.77 13.35 8.72
N LEU A 120 4.58 12.43 9.22
CA LEU A 120 5.50 11.65 8.38
C LEU A 120 4.70 10.85 7.32
N PRO A 121 5.13 10.80 6.05
CA PRO A 121 4.38 10.10 5.02
C PRO A 121 4.26 8.59 5.30
N GLY A 122 3.10 8.02 4.98
CA GLY A 122 2.85 6.58 5.04
C GLY A 122 2.62 6.00 6.44
N VAL A 123 2.51 6.85 7.47
CA VAL A 123 2.15 6.45 8.84
C VAL A 123 0.63 6.61 9.00
N GLY A 124 -0.11 5.49 8.98
CA GLY A 124 -1.57 5.50 9.08
C GLY A 124 -2.25 4.48 8.17
N ALA A 125 -1.87 4.42 6.89
CA ALA A 125 -2.38 3.43 5.93
C ALA A 125 -1.64 2.07 6.02
N GLY A 126 -0.38 2.05 6.48
CA GLY A 126 0.47 0.85 6.50
C GLY A 126 0.18 -0.18 7.60
N THR A 127 -0.74 0.10 8.54
CA THR A 127 -1.17 -0.86 9.58
C THR A 127 -2.45 -1.62 9.22
N TRP A 128 -3.00 -1.36 8.03
CA TRP A 128 -4.26 -1.94 7.57
C TRP A 128 -4.02 -3.33 6.99
N GLY A 129 -4.91 -4.26 7.35
CA GLY A 129 -4.71 -5.69 7.16
C GLY A 129 -4.63 -6.12 5.70
N THR A 130 -3.98 -7.26 5.49
CA THR A 130 -3.81 -7.93 4.19
C THR A 130 -5.12 -8.12 3.44
N THR A 131 -5.02 -8.13 2.12
CA THR A 131 -6.10 -8.41 1.17
C THR A 131 -6.90 -9.65 1.53
N GLY A 132 -8.23 -9.58 1.37
CA GLY A 132 -9.15 -10.70 1.61
C GLY A 132 -10.13 -10.39 2.73
N GLN A 133 -9.72 -10.50 4.00
CA GLN A 133 -10.58 -10.29 5.16
C GLN A 133 -10.96 -8.83 5.40
N THR A 134 -10.25 -7.87 4.81
CA THR A 134 -10.54 -6.42 4.92
C THR A 134 -11.36 -5.88 3.75
N GLY A 135 -11.50 -6.67 2.67
CA GLY A 135 -12.25 -6.30 1.48
C GLY A 135 -11.61 -5.24 0.58
N GLY A 136 -10.33 -4.97 0.74
CA GLY A 136 -9.58 -4.08 -0.16
C GLY A 136 -9.53 -4.58 -1.60
N PHE A 137 -9.75 -3.68 -2.57
CA PHE A 137 -9.40 -3.95 -3.97
C PHE A 137 -7.91 -3.72 -4.16
N THR A 138 -7.23 -4.70 -4.75
CA THR A 138 -5.83 -4.54 -5.17
C THR A 138 -5.67 -4.88 -6.64
N TRP A 139 -4.78 -4.14 -7.30
CA TRP A 139 -4.45 -4.38 -8.70
C TRP A 139 -3.00 -3.98 -8.97
N ASN A 140 -2.34 -4.72 -9.87
CA ASN A 140 -0.92 -4.53 -10.16
C ASN A 140 -0.70 -4.38 -11.66
N TYR A 141 0.07 -3.36 -12.03
CA TYR A 141 0.66 -3.21 -13.35
C TYR A 141 2.16 -3.49 -13.23
N PRO A 142 2.64 -4.73 -13.49
CA PRO A 142 4.07 -4.98 -13.51
C PRO A 142 4.71 -4.22 -14.68
N PHE A 143 5.92 -3.70 -14.49
CA PHE A 143 6.75 -3.30 -15.62
C PHE A 143 7.53 -4.54 -16.08
N PRO A 144 7.21 -5.13 -17.25
CA PRO A 144 7.89 -6.32 -17.76
C PRO A 144 9.31 -5.99 -18.26
N ILE A 145 10.16 -5.51 -17.37
CA ILE A 145 11.54 -5.14 -17.68
C ILE A 145 12.36 -6.40 -18.04
N ARG A 146 13.41 -6.20 -18.84
CA ARG A 146 14.33 -7.26 -19.25
C ARG A 146 14.96 -7.97 -18.05
N ASN A 147 15.04 -9.29 -18.12
CA ASN A 147 15.64 -10.07 -17.05
C ASN A 147 17.14 -9.76 -16.87
N ALA A 148 17.59 -9.84 -15.63
CA ALA A 148 19.02 -9.76 -15.31
C ALA A 148 19.77 -10.91 -16.01
N PRO A 149 20.97 -10.68 -16.58
CA PRO A 149 21.80 -11.77 -17.12
C PRO A 149 22.18 -12.81 -16.07
N ALA A 150 22.30 -12.40 -14.81
CA ALA A 150 22.51 -13.23 -13.64
C ALA A 150 21.92 -12.54 -12.40
N GLY A 151 21.50 -13.33 -11.40
CA GLY A 151 20.83 -12.83 -10.20
C GLY A 151 19.34 -12.55 -10.43
N LYS A 152 18.67 -12.01 -9.39
CA LYS A 152 17.25 -11.65 -9.46
C LYS A 152 17.04 -10.35 -10.25
N THR A 153 15.95 -10.27 -11.01
CA THR A 153 15.47 -9.03 -11.65
C THR A 153 14.65 -8.21 -10.64
N PRO A 154 14.80 -6.87 -10.57
CA PRO A 154 13.91 -6.02 -9.78
C PRO A 154 12.43 -6.20 -10.20
N ALA A 155 11.53 -6.40 -9.24
CA ALA A 155 10.10 -6.52 -9.49
C ALA A 155 9.40 -5.14 -9.45
N LEU A 156 9.82 -4.23 -10.34
CA LEU A 156 9.22 -2.89 -10.43
C LEU A 156 7.82 -2.94 -11.06
N GLY A 157 6.92 -2.11 -10.56
CA GLY A 157 5.55 -2.01 -11.07
C GLY A 157 4.73 -0.95 -10.36
N LEU A 158 3.47 -0.82 -10.75
CA LEU A 158 2.48 0.00 -10.05
C LEU A 158 1.56 -0.92 -9.26
N ALA A 159 1.27 -0.58 -8.02
CA ALA A 159 0.33 -1.33 -7.17
C ALA A 159 -0.75 -0.39 -6.63
N TYR A 160 -2.01 -0.71 -6.91
CA TYR A 160 -3.18 -0.04 -6.35
C TYR A 160 -3.70 -0.83 -5.14
N ASP A 161 -4.11 -0.10 -4.09
CA ASP A 161 -4.81 -0.65 -2.94
C ASP A 161 -5.86 0.35 -2.44
N SER A 162 -7.14 -0.02 -2.51
CA SER A 162 -8.24 0.85 -2.08
C SER A 162 -8.24 1.14 -0.57
N THR A 163 -7.64 0.27 0.24
CA THR A 163 -7.60 0.46 1.71
C THR A 163 -6.64 1.58 2.12
N ILE A 164 -5.66 1.92 1.27
CA ILE A 164 -4.80 3.08 1.49
C ILE A 164 -5.66 4.34 1.53
N LEU A 165 -6.63 4.45 0.59
CA LEU A 165 -7.56 5.58 0.51
C LEU A 165 -8.43 5.68 1.76
N ASP A 166 -8.92 4.55 2.27
CA ASP A 166 -9.72 4.51 3.52
C ASP A 166 -8.92 5.05 4.72
N GLY A 167 -7.61 4.80 4.75
CA GLY A 167 -6.69 5.30 5.77
C GLY A 167 -6.29 6.77 5.63
N LEU A 168 -6.62 7.45 4.51
CA LEU A 168 -6.35 8.87 4.32
C LEU A 168 -7.41 9.72 5.02
N THR A 169 -7.11 10.09 6.26
CA THR A 169 -7.97 10.87 7.15
C THR A 169 -7.33 12.19 7.56
N SER A 170 -8.06 13.02 8.29
CA SER A 170 -7.61 14.31 8.81
C SER A 170 -6.38 14.25 9.72
N SER A 171 -6.11 13.09 10.34
CA SER A 171 -4.95 12.89 11.20
C SER A 171 -3.68 12.55 10.41
N THR A 172 -3.84 12.15 9.14
CA THR A 172 -2.76 11.66 8.27
C THR A 172 -2.38 12.68 7.20
N ASN A 173 -1.22 12.45 6.59
CA ASN A 173 -0.85 13.14 5.37
C ASN A 173 -1.65 12.55 4.21
N THR A 174 -2.57 13.34 3.65
CA THR A 174 -3.51 12.85 2.64
C THR A 174 -3.02 13.07 1.19
N GLN A 175 -1.72 13.36 1.02
CA GLN A 175 -1.10 13.47 -0.30
C GLN A 175 -1.21 12.15 -1.09
N ALA A 176 -1.61 12.23 -2.35
CA ALA A 176 -1.50 11.11 -3.27
C ALA A 176 -0.03 10.76 -3.53
N SER A 177 0.28 9.49 -3.82
CA SER A 177 1.66 9.11 -4.16
C SER A 177 2.14 9.79 -5.43
N VAL A 178 3.42 9.61 -5.78
CA VAL A 178 3.95 10.08 -7.07
C VAL A 178 3.26 9.41 -8.27
N VAL A 179 2.62 8.25 -8.09
CA VAL A 179 1.89 7.53 -9.15
C VAL A 179 0.43 7.99 -9.22
N GLY A 180 -0.18 8.29 -8.07
CA GLY A 180 -1.59 8.63 -7.98
C GLY A 180 -2.21 8.19 -6.66
N ASP A 181 -3.45 8.60 -6.43
CA ASP A 181 -4.20 8.30 -5.22
C ASP A 181 -4.53 6.80 -5.16
N GLY A 182 -4.25 6.15 -4.02
CA GLY A 182 -4.36 4.70 -3.87
C GLY A 182 -3.28 3.88 -4.59
N TRP A 183 -2.40 4.51 -5.38
CA TRP A 183 -1.30 3.84 -6.07
C TRP A 183 0.02 3.97 -5.31
N THR A 184 0.90 2.99 -5.49
CA THR A 184 2.28 3.02 -5.02
C THR A 184 3.22 2.44 -6.08
N LEU A 185 4.50 2.84 -6.04
CA LEU A 185 5.54 2.20 -6.83
C LEU A 185 6.01 0.92 -6.12
N ALA A 186 5.78 -0.22 -6.73
CA ALA A 186 6.22 -1.52 -6.25
C ALA A 186 7.69 -1.78 -6.60
N GLY A 187 8.33 -2.68 -5.85
CA GLY A 187 9.69 -3.16 -6.11
C GLY A 187 10.81 -2.40 -5.41
N ALA A 188 10.50 -1.29 -4.73
CA ALA A 188 11.39 -0.66 -3.76
C ALA A 188 11.01 -1.05 -2.33
N GLY A 189 11.99 -1.06 -1.41
CA GLY A 189 11.77 -1.31 0.01
C GLY A 189 12.04 -0.07 0.85
N THR A 190 11.39 0.04 2.01
CA THR A 190 11.65 1.10 2.98
C THR A 190 11.53 0.59 4.41
N ILE A 191 12.41 1.06 5.29
CA ILE A 191 12.30 0.94 6.74
C ILE A 191 12.02 2.35 7.26
N ARG A 192 11.08 2.51 8.18
CA ARG A 192 10.68 3.82 8.71
C ARG A 192 10.75 3.86 10.22
N GLN A 193 10.94 5.06 10.74
CA GLN A 193 10.82 5.40 12.15
C GLN A 193 9.86 6.57 12.31
N ASN A 194 9.08 6.54 13.40
CA ASN A 194 8.17 7.63 13.74
C ASN A 194 8.71 8.48 14.89
N PHE A 195 8.29 9.74 14.93
CA PHE A 195 8.61 10.69 15.98
C PHE A 195 7.33 11.23 16.63
N GLY A 196 7.41 11.57 17.91
CA GLY A 196 6.34 12.27 18.62
C GLY A 196 6.46 13.78 18.44
N ALA A 197 5.38 14.51 18.69
CA ALA A 197 5.45 15.97 18.73
C ALA A 197 6.16 16.44 20.01
N CYS A 198 7.07 17.42 19.91
CA CYS A 198 7.68 18.01 21.11
C CYS A 198 6.66 18.70 22.01
N ARG A 199 5.56 19.21 21.43
CA ARG A 199 4.46 19.84 22.16
C ARG A 199 3.80 18.91 23.17
N ASP A 200 3.77 17.60 22.89
CA ASP A 200 3.17 16.59 23.77
C ASP A 200 4.15 16.10 24.85
N GLN A 201 5.43 16.47 24.76
CA GLN A 201 6.52 15.92 25.59
C GLN A 201 7.24 16.97 26.45
N LEU A 202 7.19 18.25 26.06
CA LEU A 202 7.75 19.37 26.81
C LEU A 202 6.72 19.93 27.81
N PRO A 203 7.16 20.74 28.80
CA PRO A 203 6.25 21.39 29.73
C PRO A 203 5.10 22.10 29.00
N ALA A 204 3.88 21.97 29.56
CA ALA A 204 2.68 22.54 28.97
C ALA A 204 2.86 24.05 28.69
N GLY A 205 2.40 24.50 27.53
CA GLY A 205 2.55 25.88 27.08
C GLY A 205 3.87 26.21 26.38
N THR A 206 4.81 25.27 26.26
CA THR A 206 6.04 25.46 25.47
C THR A 206 5.71 25.60 23.98
N PRO A 207 5.97 26.75 23.33
CA PRO A 207 5.72 26.91 21.91
C PRO A 207 6.71 26.08 21.09
N THR A 208 6.25 25.04 20.41
CA THR A 208 7.06 24.22 19.49
C THR A 208 6.18 23.41 18.53
N TRP A 209 6.70 23.19 17.34
CA TRP A 209 6.14 22.36 16.26
C TRP A 209 7.22 21.40 15.76
N ASP A 210 8.26 21.21 16.56
CA ASP A 210 9.38 20.32 16.29
C ASP A 210 8.99 18.87 16.59
N LEU A 211 9.70 17.95 15.93
CA LEU A 211 9.63 16.53 16.23
C LEU A 211 10.59 16.19 17.38
N CYS A 212 10.11 15.37 18.31
CA CYS A 212 10.88 14.85 19.42
C CYS A 212 10.99 13.34 19.33
N GLY A 213 12.11 12.79 19.82
CA GLY A 213 12.26 11.34 19.99
C GLY A 213 11.10 10.77 20.82
N ASN A 214 10.73 9.51 20.62
CA ASN A 214 9.68 8.90 21.44
C ASN A 214 10.22 8.63 22.86
N PRO A 215 9.48 8.96 23.93
CA PRO A 215 9.93 8.73 25.32
C PRO A 215 10.30 7.27 25.63
N GLY A 216 9.67 6.31 24.95
CA GLY A 216 9.90 4.87 25.13
C GLY A 216 11.03 4.26 24.30
N GLY A 217 11.68 5.05 23.44
CA GLY A 217 12.69 4.60 22.48
C GLY A 217 12.20 4.55 21.04
N GLN A 218 13.08 4.21 20.11
CA GLN A 218 12.79 4.17 18.68
C GLN A 218 11.88 2.97 18.34
N GLN A 219 10.91 3.20 17.45
CA GLN A 219 10.07 2.16 16.88
C GLN A 219 10.24 2.17 15.37
N PHE A 220 10.43 0.99 14.80
CA PHE A 220 10.71 0.83 13.39
C PHE A 220 9.65 -0.03 12.72
N SER A 221 9.31 0.29 11.48
CA SER A 221 8.47 -0.54 10.62
C SER A 221 9.17 -0.79 9.28
N ILE A 222 8.86 -1.92 8.66
CA ILE A 222 9.39 -2.30 7.35
C ILE A 222 8.25 -2.50 6.36
N SER A 223 8.50 -2.12 5.10
CA SER A 223 7.72 -2.56 3.95
C SER A 223 8.70 -2.94 2.84
N PHE A 224 8.90 -4.24 2.63
CA PHE A 224 9.81 -4.77 1.63
C PHE A 224 9.49 -6.23 1.26
N GLY A 225 9.18 -6.48 -0.02
CA GLY A 225 8.78 -7.80 -0.47
C GLY A 225 7.53 -8.28 0.29
N SER A 226 7.58 -9.48 0.85
CA SER A 226 6.51 -10.02 1.72
C SER A 226 6.59 -9.54 3.17
N ARG A 227 7.61 -8.76 3.54
CA ARG A 227 7.83 -8.29 4.92
C ARG A 227 7.11 -6.97 5.11
N THR A 228 6.12 -6.98 5.98
CA THR A 228 5.42 -5.79 6.46
C THR A 228 5.23 -5.89 7.97
N GLY A 229 5.27 -4.75 8.67
CA GLY A 229 5.04 -4.66 10.10
C GLY A 229 6.21 -4.10 10.88
N LEU A 230 6.24 -4.36 12.18
CA LEU A 230 7.23 -3.78 13.10
C LEU A 230 8.56 -4.54 13.08
N ILE A 231 9.65 -3.82 13.26
CA ILE A 231 10.94 -4.37 13.70
C ILE A 231 11.03 -4.16 15.21
N VAL A 232 11.07 -5.25 15.95
CA VAL A 232 11.11 -5.30 17.41
C VAL A 232 12.56 -5.30 17.87
N GLN A 233 12.93 -4.29 18.66
CA GLN A 233 14.20 -4.26 19.37
C GLN A 233 14.07 -5.07 20.68
N ASP A 234 14.89 -6.09 20.86
CA ASP A 234 14.98 -6.82 22.13
C ASP A 234 15.78 -6.00 23.14
N ALA A 235 15.13 -5.52 24.21
CA ALA A 235 15.78 -4.71 25.23
C ALA A 235 16.94 -5.44 25.95
N ASN A 236 16.84 -6.76 26.10
CA ASN A 236 17.78 -7.56 26.90
C ASN A 236 18.90 -8.21 26.07
N GLN A 237 18.79 -8.18 24.75
CA GLN A 237 19.82 -8.74 23.86
C GLN A 237 21.09 -7.87 23.86
N THR A 238 22.25 -8.50 24.02
CA THR A 238 23.55 -7.83 24.02
C THR A 238 24.33 -8.03 22.72
N ASP A 239 24.03 -9.09 21.96
CA ASP A 239 24.59 -9.26 20.61
C ASP A 239 23.90 -8.27 19.65
N PRO A 240 24.62 -7.28 19.09
CA PRO A 240 24.04 -6.31 18.17
C PRO A 240 23.43 -6.97 16.92
N LYS A 241 23.89 -8.15 16.52
CA LYS A 241 23.39 -8.89 15.34
C LYS A 241 22.04 -9.58 15.58
N LEU A 242 21.66 -9.75 16.84
CA LEU A 242 20.42 -10.39 17.25
C LEU A 242 19.45 -9.41 17.91
N LYS A 243 19.84 -8.14 18.03
CA LYS A 243 19.15 -7.08 18.77
C LYS A 243 17.79 -6.72 18.17
N TYR A 244 17.62 -6.91 16.86
CA TYR A 244 16.41 -6.55 16.13
C TYR A 244 15.83 -7.77 15.42
N ARG A 245 14.51 -7.93 15.52
CA ARG A 245 13.74 -9.02 14.89
C ARG A 245 12.52 -8.47 14.19
N LEU A 246 12.14 -9.06 13.06
CA LEU A 246 10.83 -8.79 12.47
C LEU A 246 9.74 -9.31 13.42
N GLN A 247 8.63 -8.59 13.57
CA GLN A 247 7.52 -9.03 14.43
C GLN A 247 6.99 -10.41 14.00
N ASN A 248 6.78 -10.58 12.69
CA ASN A 248 6.59 -11.88 12.05
C ASN A 248 7.97 -12.38 11.63
N ASP A 249 8.69 -13.02 12.57
CA ASP A 249 10.08 -13.43 12.38
C ASP A 249 10.13 -14.57 11.36
N ASP A 250 10.70 -14.28 10.18
CA ASP A 250 10.91 -15.23 9.08
C ASP A 250 12.32 -15.87 9.13
N GLY A 251 13.07 -15.63 10.21
CA GLY A 251 14.46 -16.08 10.34
C GLY A 251 15.49 -15.13 9.73
N SER A 252 15.07 -14.02 9.12
CA SER A 252 16.00 -13.01 8.62
C SER A 252 16.81 -12.39 9.76
N ARG A 253 18.10 -12.20 9.52
CA ARG A 253 18.95 -11.43 10.43
C ARG A 253 18.82 -9.94 10.11
N VAL A 254 18.36 -9.16 11.08
CA VAL A 254 18.13 -7.71 10.94
C VAL A 254 19.15 -6.98 11.80
N GLU A 255 20.02 -6.20 11.16
CA GLU A 255 21.15 -5.50 11.78
C GLU A 255 20.96 -3.99 11.60
N TYR A 256 20.93 -3.26 12.72
CA TYR A 256 21.00 -1.78 12.74
C TYR A 256 22.46 -1.38 12.94
N LEU A 257 23.00 -0.63 12.00
CA LEU A 257 24.43 -0.30 11.90
C LEU A 257 24.60 1.22 11.84
N THR A 258 25.80 1.72 12.14
CA THR A 258 26.13 3.16 12.18
C THR A 258 27.43 3.45 11.41
N GLY A 259 27.74 4.73 11.20
CA GLY A 259 28.97 5.18 10.53
C GLY A 259 28.87 5.37 9.02
N ALA A 260 27.68 5.25 8.42
CA ALA A 260 27.45 5.63 7.02
C ALA A 260 27.50 7.16 6.83
N SER A 261 27.91 7.60 5.64
CA SER A 261 27.85 9.02 5.27
C SER A 261 26.54 9.30 4.55
N ASN A 262 25.43 9.36 5.29
CA ASN A 262 24.06 9.42 4.73
C ASN A 262 23.24 10.63 5.21
N GLY A 263 23.87 11.59 5.87
CA GLY A 263 23.24 12.83 6.36
C GLY A 263 22.64 12.75 7.76
N THR A 264 22.50 11.55 8.34
CA THR A 264 22.07 11.42 9.74
C THR A 264 23.23 11.60 10.70
N PHE A 265 22.92 11.93 11.95
CA PHE A 265 23.92 12.17 12.99
C PHE A 265 24.78 10.95 13.30
N ALA A 266 24.17 9.76 13.39
CA ALA A 266 24.87 8.51 13.68
C ALA A 266 25.41 7.81 12.42
N GLY A 267 25.01 8.26 11.22
CA GLY A 267 25.25 7.49 10.00
C GLY A 267 24.54 6.14 10.03
N ASP A 268 23.34 6.11 10.57
CA ASP A 268 22.59 4.87 10.82
C ASP A 268 21.95 4.30 9.56
N TYR A 269 22.01 2.98 9.41
CA TYR A 269 21.51 2.23 8.25
C TYR A 269 21.14 0.80 8.66
N TRP A 270 20.43 0.10 7.79
CA TRP A 270 20.01 -1.28 8.04
C TRP A 270 20.66 -2.25 7.07
N LYS A 271 20.95 -3.45 7.58
CA LYS A 271 21.29 -4.62 6.78
C LYS A 271 20.34 -5.76 7.16
N ILE A 272 19.66 -6.32 6.18
CA ILE A 272 18.84 -7.51 6.32
C ILE A 272 19.51 -8.65 5.54
N THR A 273 19.72 -9.80 6.18
CA THR A 273 20.14 -11.03 5.50
C THR A 273 19.01 -12.03 5.59
N ASP A 274 18.41 -12.41 4.45
CA ASP A 274 17.37 -13.44 4.41
C ASP A 274 17.94 -14.84 4.69
N PRO A 275 17.09 -15.84 5.00
CA PRO A 275 17.54 -17.22 5.23
C PRO A 275 18.31 -17.82 4.04
N GLU A 276 18.04 -17.34 2.83
CA GLU A 276 18.75 -17.73 1.60
C GLU A 276 20.15 -17.09 1.48
N GLY A 277 20.49 -16.14 2.36
CA GLY A 277 21.80 -15.49 2.43
C GLY A 277 21.94 -14.21 1.61
N THR A 278 20.89 -13.77 0.92
CA THR A 278 20.86 -12.50 0.19
C THR A 278 20.86 -11.35 1.18
N GLN A 279 21.71 -10.35 0.92
CA GLN A 279 21.87 -9.17 1.76
C GLN A 279 21.17 -7.98 1.10
N TYR A 280 20.34 -7.29 1.87
CA TYR A 280 19.65 -6.08 1.49
C TYR A 280 20.10 -4.95 2.42
N PHE A 281 20.54 -3.84 1.85
CA PHE A 281 20.99 -2.67 2.58
C PHE A 281 19.98 -1.53 2.39
N PHE A 282 19.76 -0.77 3.46
CA PHE A 282 18.84 0.37 3.45
C PHE A 282 19.54 1.57 4.09
N GLY A 283 19.68 2.64 3.33
CA GLY A 283 20.26 3.90 3.78
C GLY A 283 21.78 3.94 3.97
N VAL A 284 22.56 3.05 3.35
CA VAL A 284 24.04 3.08 3.34
C VAL A 284 24.60 4.28 2.58
N ASN A 285 23.85 4.81 1.61
CA ASN A 285 24.15 5.95 0.74
C ASN A 285 25.37 5.82 -0.20
N HIS A 286 26.46 5.22 0.28
CA HIS A 286 27.70 5.00 -0.48
C HIS A 286 27.87 3.51 -0.77
N LEU A 287 27.82 3.13 -2.04
CA LEU A 287 28.08 1.76 -2.47
C LEU A 287 29.55 1.35 -2.25
N PRO A 288 29.86 0.05 -2.19
CA PRO A 288 31.25 -0.41 -2.12
C PRO A 288 32.12 0.19 -3.22
N GLY A 289 33.29 0.73 -2.84
CA GLY A 289 34.22 1.40 -3.76
C GLY A 289 33.93 2.87 -4.03
N TRP A 290 32.98 3.48 -3.31
CA TRP A 290 32.64 4.90 -3.46
C TRP A 290 33.84 5.84 -3.29
N SER A 291 33.83 6.93 -4.05
CA SER A 291 34.74 8.08 -3.94
C SER A 291 33.98 9.39 -4.17
N SER A 292 34.60 10.54 -3.92
CA SER A 292 33.97 11.85 -4.17
C SER A 292 33.59 12.12 -5.63
N ALA A 293 34.10 11.32 -6.58
CA ALA A 293 33.74 11.38 -8.00
C ALA A 293 32.51 10.51 -8.36
N THR A 294 32.04 9.65 -7.45
CA THR A 294 30.89 8.75 -7.68
C THR A 294 29.61 9.30 -7.09
N GLN A 295 28.50 9.05 -7.77
CA GLN A 295 27.17 9.50 -7.31
C GLN A 295 26.74 8.73 -6.05
N ASN A 296 26.19 9.45 -5.07
CA ASN A 296 25.51 8.87 -3.91
C ASN A 296 24.17 8.24 -4.32
N THR A 297 23.73 7.21 -3.60
CA THR A 297 22.38 6.65 -3.81
C THR A 297 21.28 7.55 -3.25
N ASN A 298 21.59 8.41 -2.26
CA ASN A 298 20.66 9.29 -1.56
C ASN A 298 19.48 8.52 -0.91
N SER A 299 19.77 7.34 -0.35
CA SER A 299 18.76 6.39 0.14
C SER A 299 18.22 6.65 1.54
N THR A 300 18.59 7.76 2.19
CA THR A 300 18.19 8.06 3.58
C THR A 300 17.50 9.41 3.70
N ASP A 301 16.24 9.41 4.11
CA ASP A 301 15.50 10.64 4.37
C ASP A 301 15.54 10.99 5.85
N TYR A 302 15.97 12.21 6.16
CA TYR A 302 16.25 12.66 7.52
C TYR A 302 15.58 13.99 7.86
N VAL A 303 15.33 14.17 9.16
CA VAL A 303 14.74 15.37 9.74
C VAL A 303 15.43 15.73 11.07
N PRO A 304 15.54 17.02 11.42
CA PRO A 304 15.95 17.46 12.74
C PRO A 304 14.99 16.94 13.81
N VAL A 305 15.53 16.27 14.82
CA VAL A 305 14.77 15.75 15.96
C VAL A 305 15.36 16.32 17.23
N ARG A 306 14.49 16.85 18.09
CA ARG A 306 14.86 17.39 19.39
C ARG A 306 14.84 16.31 20.46
N ALA A 307 15.82 16.31 21.35
CA ALA A 307 15.75 15.60 22.61
C ALA A 307 14.93 16.44 23.61
N ALA A 308 13.78 15.94 24.07
CA ALA A 308 13.01 16.49 25.19
C ALA A 308 13.51 15.98 26.54
N THR A 309 14.08 14.78 26.58
CA THR A 309 14.65 14.16 27.79
C THR A 309 16.07 13.64 27.54
N ASN A 310 16.82 13.40 28.62
CA ASN A 310 18.16 12.79 28.55
C ASN A 310 18.15 11.28 28.22
N THR A 311 16.98 10.69 27.96
CA THR A 311 16.83 9.28 27.55
C THR A 311 16.57 9.13 26.06
N GLN A 312 16.31 10.23 25.36
CA GLN A 312 15.99 10.22 23.94
C GLN A 312 17.25 10.27 23.06
N PRO A 313 17.15 9.81 21.80
CA PRO A 313 18.17 10.08 20.79
C PRO A 313 18.56 11.57 20.72
N CYS A 314 19.81 11.88 20.37
CA CYS A 314 20.44 13.21 20.45
C CYS A 314 20.68 13.75 21.88
N LYS A 315 20.49 12.96 22.94
CA LYS A 315 20.71 13.41 24.34
C LYS A 315 22.10 14.01 24.59
N GLU A 316 23.11 13.54 23.88
CA GLU A 316 24.49 14.01 23.93
C GLU A 316 24.64 15.47 23.47
N LEU A 317 23.68 15.99 22.71
CA LEU A 317 23.65 17.36 22.22
C LEU A 317 22.73 18.28 23.05
N PHE A 318 22.11 17.77 24.11
CA PHE A 318 21.15 18.48 24.96
C PHE A 318 21.74 19.70 25.68
N SER A 319 23.06 19.84 25.75
CA SER A 319 23.73 21.02 26.33
C SER A 319 24.17 22.06 25.29
N VAL A 320 24.10 21.74 23.99
CA VAL A 320 24.70 22.55 22.92
C VAL A 320 23.67 23.00 21.89
N GLN A 321 22.84 22.09 21.38
CA GLN A 321 21.89 22.40 20.31
C GLN A 321 20.52 21.72 20.47
N ASP A 322 20.36 20.72 21.34
CA ASP A 322 19.15 19.90 21.56
C ASP A 322 18.64 19.11 20.34
N PHE A 323 19.16 19.36 19.13
CA PHE A 323 18.74 18.76 17.86
C PHE A 323 19.84 17.91 17.23
N CYS A 324 19.46 16.82 16.58
CA CYS A 324 20.31 16.12 15.62
C CYS A 324 19.49 15.62 14.43
N GLN A 325 20.15 15.40 13.28
CA GLN A 325 19.50 14.81 12.11
C GLN A 325 19.28 13.32 12.35
N GLN A 326 18.02 12.88 12.28
CA GLN A 326 17.67 11.47 12.34
C GLN A 326 16.90 11.05 11.11
N ALA A 327 17.14 9.83 10.66
CA ALA A 327 16.36 9.26 9.60
C ALA A 327 14.94 8.94 10.06
N TYR A 328 13.96 9.31 9.21
CA TYR A 328 12.59 8.82 9.32
C TYR A 328 12.30 7.72 8.29
N ALA A 329 13.12 7.62 7.23
CA ALA A 329 13.04 6.56 6.24
C ALA A 329 14.44 6.15 5.72
N TRP A 330 14.72 4.85 5.71
CA TRP A 330 15.82 4.22 5.01
C TRP A 330 15.26 3.44 3.84
N ASN A 331 15.54 3.91 2.62
CA ASN A 331 15.12 3.24 1.39
C ASN A 331 16.17 2.19 1.00
N LEU A 332 15.70 1.12 0.34
CA LEU A 332 16.55 0.07 -0.22
C LEU A 332 17.58 0.69 -1.17
N ASP A 333 18.86 0.41 -0.99
CA ASP A 333 19.92 0.95 -1.86
C ASP A 333 20.75 -0.10 -2.57
N TYR A 334 21.01 -1.23 -1.92
CA TYR A 334 21.96 -2.20 -2.42
C TYR A 334 21.53 -3.61 -2.06
N ILE A 335 21.64 -4.51 -3.05
CA ILE A 335 21.35 -5.94 -2.88
C ILE A 335 22.57 -6.72 -3.33
N VAL A 336 22.95 -7.74 -2.56
CA VAL A 336 23.98 -8.72 -2.94
C VAL A 336 23.48 -10.12 -2.65
N ASP A 337 23.44 -10.97 -3.66
CA ASP A 337 23.14 -12.39 -3.48
C ASP A 337 24.38 -13.22 -3.14
N VAL A 338 24.16 -14.48 -2.78
CA VAL A 338 25.22 -15.42 -2.39
C VAL A 338 26.22 -15.76 -3.51
N HIS A 339 25.88 -15.44 -4.76
CA HIS A 339 26.74 -15.64 -5.93
C HIS A 339 27.52 -14.36 -6.31
N GLY A 340 27.35 -13.29 -5.53
CA GLY A 340 27.98 -11.99 -5.80
C GLY A 340 27.33 -11.22 -6.94
N ASN A 341 26.08 -11.52 -7.31
CA ASN A 341 25.32 -10.62 -8.19
C ASN A 341 24.77 -9.46 -7.36
N SER A 342 24.75 -8.27 -7.95
CA SER A 342 24.35 -7.05 -7.25
C SER A 342 23.36 -6.16 -8.01
N GLN A 343 22.65 -5.35 -7.23
CA GLN A 343 21.70 -4.35 -7.70
C GLN A 343 21.84 -3.07 -6.88
N ALA A 344 21.65 -1.92 -7.49
CA ALA A 344 21.72 -0.62 -6.83
C ALA A 344 20.50 0.25 -7.15
N PHE A 345 20.01 0.97 -6.13
CA PHE A 345 18.84 1.84 -6.20
C PHE A 345 19.26 3.26 -5.84
N TYR A 346 18.97 4.21 -6.73
CA TYR A 346 19.36 5.61 -6.60
C TYR A 346 18.11 6.50 -6.53
N TYR A 347 18.17 7.51 -5.67
CA TYR A 347 17.05 8.39 -5.34
C TYR A 347 17.40 9.85 -5.62
N THR A 348 16.36 10.63 -5.92
CA THR A 348 16.40 12.09 -5.87
C THR A 348 15.70 12.55 -4.60
N GLN A 349 16.40 13.36 -3.81
CA GLN A 349 15.86 13.94 -2.57
C GLN A 349 15.33 15.35 -2.81
N ASP A 350 14.13 15.60 -2.31
CA ASP A 350 13.57 16.94 -2.20
C ASP A 350 13.93 17.49 -0.81
N THR A 351 14.89 18.41 -0.74
CA THR A 351 15.27 19.08 0.50
C THR A 351 14.43 20.31 0.78
N ASN A 352 14.23 20.65 2.05
CA ASN A 352 13.53 21.85 2.49
C ASN A 352 14.17 22.39 3.77
N TYR A 353 13.86 23.63 4.13
CA TYR A 353 14.31 24.26 5.38
C TYR A 353 13.12 24.60 6.29
N TYR A 354 13.34 24.63 7.60
CA TYR A 354 12.37 25.17 8.55
C TYR A 354 13.08 25.76 9.80
N HIS A 355 12.43 26.72 10.47
CA HIS A 355 12.91 27.33 11.70
C HIS A 355 12.42 26.57 12.94
N THR A 356 13.36 26.16 13.79
CA THR A 356 13.06 25.41 15.01
C THR A 356 12.55 26.29 16.16
N LYS A 357 12.03 25.66 17.22
CA LYS A 357 11.64 26.33 18.48
C LYS A 357 10.76 27.56 18.26
N ALA A 358 9.66 27.42 17.50
CA ALA A 358 8.73 28.53 17.27
C ALA A 358 9.33 29.73 16.51
N GLY A 359 10.33 29.51 15.65
CA GLY A 359 11.04 30.61 15.00
C GLY A 359 12.18 31.23 15.81
N THR A 360 12.36 30.82 17.08
CA THR A 360 13.43 31.34 17.95
C THR A 360 14.74 30.57 17.84
N GLY A 361 14.72 29.38 17.24
CA GLY A 361 15.87 28.51 17.06
C GLY A 361 16.54 28.63 15.68
N PRO A 362 17.63 27.90 15.45
CA PRO A 362 18.28 27.83 14.14
C PRO A 362 17.38 27.19 13.08
N THR A 363 17.65 27.55 11.82
CA THR A 363 17.03 26.93 10.64
C THR A 363 17.82 25.70 10.23
N TYR A 364 17.15 24.56 10.06
CA TYR A 364 17.79 23.33 9.60
C TYR A 364 17.24 22.88 8.25
N SER A 365 18.11 22.29 7.43
CA SER A 365 17.72 21.51 6.26
C SER A 365 17.20 20.15 6.67
N TYR A 366 16.26 19.61 5.92
CA TYR A 366 15.77 18.24 6.04
C TYR A 366 15.36 17.73 4.66
N VAL A 367 15.18 16.42 4.54
CA VAL A 367 14.60 15.80 3.34
C VAL A 367 13.09 15.72 3.56
N ARG A 368 12.29 16.42 2.75
CA ARG A 368 10.82 16.37 2.86
C ARG A 368 10.19 15.18 2.15
N ALA A 369 10.89 14.64 1.14
CA ALA A 369 10.52 13.47 0.37
C ALA A 369 11.72 12.99 -0.46
N SER A 370 11.70 11.71 -0.86
CA SER A 370 12.58 11.16 -1.87
C SER A 370 11.81 10.33 -2.89
N ARG A 371 12.41 10.15 -4.08
CA ARG A 371 11.83 9.38 -5.18
C ARG A 371 12.89 8.56 -5.88
N LEU A 372 12.57 7.29 -6.17
CA LEU A 372 13.46 6.37 -6.87
C LEU A 372 13.71 6.91 -8.28
N ALA A 373 14.95 7.23 -8.61
CA ALA A 373 15.33 7.84 -9.88
C ALA A 373 15.92 6.82 -10.87
N ARG A 374 16.65 5.82 -10.35
CA ARG A 374 17.33 4.81 -11.16
C ARG A 374 17.51 3.50 -10.42
N VAL A 375 17.38 2.38 -11.11
CA VAL A 375 17.77 1.06 -10.64
C VAL A 375 18.78 0.47 -11.61
N GLU A 376 19.93 0.04 -11.11
CA GLU A 376 20.97 -0.65 -11.86
C GLU A 376 21.02 -2.10 -11.40
N TYR A 377 21.03 -3.06 -12.34
CA TYR A 377 20.96 -4.48 -12.00
C TYR A 377 21.67 -5.39 -13.00
N GLY A 378 21.87 -6.65 -12.60
CA GLY A 378 22.69 -7.61 -13.32
C GLY A 378 24.19 -7.38 -13.14
N MET A 379 24.59 -6.62 -12.12
CA MET A 379 25.99 -6.30 -11.83
C MET A 379 26.67 -7.39 -11.01
N ARG A 380 27.98 -7.25 -10.79
CA ARG A 380 28.75 -8.07 -9.84
C ARG A 380 29.25 -7.22 -8.67
N ALA A 381 29.13 -7.78 -7.47
CA ALA A 381 29.68 -7.23 -6.24
C ALA A 381 31.13 -6.74 -6.43
N GLY A 382 31.37 -5.45 -6.19
CA GLY A 382 32.68 -4.79 -6.30
C GLY A 382 32.95 -4.12 -7.66
N SER A 383 32.03 -4.25 -8.62
CA SER A 383 32.13 -3.62 -9.95
C SER A 383 31.10 -2.52 -10.20
N GLU A 384 30.21 -2.25 -9.23
CA GLU A 384 29.06 -1.34 -9.36
C GLU A 384 29.46 0.06 -9.83
N LEU A 385 30.61 0.55 -9.35
CA LEU A 385 31.10 1.90 -9.61
C LEU A 385 32.25 1.95 -10.62
N THR A 386 32.70 0.80 -11.13
CA THR A 386 33.84 0.69 -12.05
C THR A 386 33.47 0.11 -13.41
N ALA A 387 32.33 -0.56 -13.53
CA ALA A 387 31.76 -1.07 -14.76
C ALA A 387 30.36 -0.51 -15.00
N LYS A 388 29.91 -0.50 -16.26
CA LYS A 388 28.53 -0.16 -16.59
C LYS A 388 27.61 -1.31 -16.21
N ALA A 389 26.50 -0.99 -15.55
CA ALA A 389 25.45 -1.97 -15.29
C ALA A 389 24.91 -2.56 -16.61
N PRO A 390 24.67 -3.88 -16.70
CA PRO A 390 24.10 -4.46 -17.92
C PRO A 390 22.69 -3.96 -18.23
N MET A 391 21.90 -3.70 -17.19
CA MET A 391 20.53 -3.23 -17.31
C MET A 391 20.29 -2.06 -16.35
N VAL A 392 19.52 -1.08 -16.80
CA VAL A 392 19.18 0.12 -16.04
C VAL A 392 17.71 0.45 -16.23
N VAL A 393 17.01 0.81 -15.16
CA VAL A 393 15.67 1.41 -15.23
C VAL A 393 15.76 2.84 -14.73
N HIS A 394 15.32 3.79 -15.55
CA HIS A 394 15.19 5.20 -15.18
C HIS A 394 13.73 5.53 -14.90
N LEU A 395 13.51 6.32 -13.84
CA LEU A 395 12.19 6.86 -13.50
C LEU A 395 12.24 8.38 -13.63
N GLY A 396 11.48 8.91 -14.57
CA GLY A 396 11.36 10.32 -14.87
C GLY A 396 10.18 10.95 -14.15
N TYR A 397 10.37 12.17 -13.65
CA TYR A 397 9.38 12.90 -12.87
C TYR A 397 9.22 14.32 -13.38
N THR A 398 8.01 14.87 -13.24
CA THR A 398 7.67 16.26 -13.57
C THR A 398 6.75 16.83 -12.48
N GLY A 399 6.57 18.14 -12.42
CA GLY A 399 5.62 18.75 -11.49
C GLY A 399 4.20 18.19 -11.67
N ARG A 400 3.46 18.08 -10.57
CA ARG A 400 2.11 17.49 -10.57
C ARG A 400 1.17 18.12 -11.63
N CYS A 401 1.28 19.42 -11.84
CA CYS A 401 0.48 20.20 -12.80
C CYS A 401 1.22 20.60 -14.09
N GLU A 402 2.23 19.81 -14.46
CA GLU A 402 3.00 20.00 -15.69
C GLU A 402 2.71 18.86 -16.69
N GLN A 403 3.26 18.97 -17.90
CA GLN A 403 3.24 17.93 -18.93
C GLN A 403 1.81 17.41 -19.22
N GLY A 404 0.89 18.33 -19.48
CA GLY A 404 -0.48 18.02 -19.90
C GLY A 404 -1.46 17.59 -18.80
N THR A 405 -1.06 17.61 -17.52
CA THR A 405 -2.01 17.35 -16.42
C THR A 405 -3.07 18.46 -16.33
N SER A 406 -4.36 18.07 -16.32
CA SER A 406 -5.45 19.01 -16.01
C SER A 406 -5.47 19.34 -14.51
N CYS A 407 -5.32 20.61 -14.16
CA CYS A 407 -5.27 21.12 -12.78
C CYS A 407 -6.15 22.37 -12.55
N ALA A 408 -7.35 22.41 -13.15
CA ALA A 408 -8.23 23.58 -13.05
C ALA A 408 -8.56 23.99 -11.60
N THR A 409 -8.58 23.04 -10.67
CA THR A 409 -8.86 23.25 -9.23
C THR A 409 -7.61 23.25 -8.35
N GLY A 410 -6.42 23.33 -8.94
CA GLY A 410 -5.15 23.31 -8.22
C GLY A 410 -4.55 21.91 -8.08
N ASN A 411 -3.74 21.71 -7.04
CA ASN A 411 -3.04 20.44 -6.77
C ASN A 411 -3.25 19.97 -5.32
N ASP A 412 -2.78 18.78 -5.01
CA ASP A 412 -2.90 18.14 -3.69
C ASP A 412 -1.82 18.55 -2.67
N VAL A 413 -0.88 19.45 -3.03
CA VAL A 413 0.27 19.80 -2.19
C VAL A 413 0.44 21.31 -1.92
N PRO A 414 0.75 21.71 -0.68
CA PRO A 414 0.91 23.10 -0.29
C PRO A 414 2.29 23.69 -0.69
N TYR A 415 2.69 23.53 -1.95
CA TYR A 415 4.03 23.93 -2.42
C TYR A 415 4.31 25.41 -2.16
N GLU A 416 3.45 26.32 -2.61
CA GLU A 416 3.66 27.77 -2.44
C GLU A 416 3.66 28.24 -0.98
N GLN A 417 3.06 27.46 -0.07
CA GLN A 417 2.91 27.82 1.33
C GLN A 417 4.11 27.36 2.18
N PHE A 418 4.66 26.17 1.90
CA PHE A 418 5.67 25.55 2.77
C PHE A 418 7.00 25.25 2.06
N ASN A 419 7.22 25.77 0.85
CA ASN A 419 8.48 25.59 0.14
C ASN A 419 9.51 26.64 0.59
N CYS A 420 10.49 26.20 1.36
CA CYS A 420 11.67 26.95 1.80
C CYS A 420 12.94 26.32 1.20
N PRO A 421 13.33 26.66 -0.04
CA PRO A 421 14.50 26.06 -0.69
C PRO A 421 15.84 26.52 -0.07
N THR A 422 15.83 27.59 0.72
CA THR A 422 17.01 28.15 1.38
C THR A 422 16.74 28.42 2.85
N ALA A 423 17.79 28.42 3.68
CA ALA A 423 17.69 28.77 5.09
C ALA A 423 17.25 30.23 5.33
N THR A 424 17.60 31.14 4.42
CA THR A 424 17.27 32.57 4.54
C THR A 424 15.80 32.83 4.20
N ASN A 425 15.13 33.65 5.01
CA ASN A 425 13.73 34.07 4.84
C ASN A 425 12.71 32.91 4.80
N CYS A 426 12.98 31.80 5.49
CA CYS A 426 12.00 30.72 5.61
C CYS A 426 10.99 31.04 6.73
N PRO A 427 9.69 31.25 6.46
CA PRO A 427 8.71 31.52 7.52
C PRO A 427 8.15 30.24 8.17
N VAL A 428 8.57 29.06 7.70
CA VAL A 428 8.01 27.77 8.12
C VAL A 428 8.63 27.32 9.43
N GLN A 429 7.79 27.01 10.43
CA GLN A 429 8.23 26.67 11.79
C GLN A 429 8.12 25.18 12.15
N ALA A 430 7.76 24.34 11.19
CA ALA A 430 7.64 22.89 11.35
C ALA A 430 8.14 22.16 10.10
N PRO A 431 8.70 20.95 10.22
CA PRO A 431 8.95 20.13 9.03
C PRO A 431 7.63 19.79 8.34
N THR A 432 7.62 19.83 7.00
CA THR A 432 6.48 19.45 6.17
C THR A 432 6.91 18.42 5.15
N PHE A 433 6.10 17.38 5.00
CA PHE A 433 6.45 16.24 4.16
C PHE A 433 5.49 16.18 2.97
N TYR A 434 6.01 16.45 1.79
CA TYR A 434 5.29 16.31 0.53
C TYR A 434 6.28 16.35 -0.63
N THR A 435 5.86 15.82 -1.78
CA THR A 435 6.58 15.99 -3.04
C THR A 435 5.78 16.76 -4.09
N HIS A 436 6.42 17.72 -4.75
CA HIS A 436 5.83 18.48 -5.87
C HIS A 436 5.67 17.64 -7.14
N TYR A 437 6.30 16.47 -7.18
CA TYR A 437 6.48 15.71 -8.40
C TYR A 437 5.53 14.51 -8.52
N ARG A 438 5.25 14.14 -9.76
CA ARG A 438 4.58 12.89 -10.16
C ARG A 438 5.49 12.09 -11.07
N LEU A 439 5.36 10.77 -11.05
CA LEU A 439 6.00 9.87 -12.00
C LEU A 439 5.42 10.17 -13.38
N TRP A 440 6.28 10.33 -14.37
CA TRP A 440 5.86 10.67 -15.72
C TRP A 440 6.29 9.60 -16.71
N THR A 441 7.53 9.12 -16.58
CA THR A 441 8.07 8.08 -17.45
C THR A 441 8.81 7.02 -16.65
N VAL A 442 8.80 5.80 -17.17
CA VAL A 442 9.72 4.73 -16.79
C VAL A 442 10.39 4.25 -18.06
N ILE A 443 11.72 4.13 -18.06
CA ILE A 443 12.50 3.75 -19.24
C ILE A 443 13.43 2.62 -18.83
N SER A 444 13.28 1.45 -19.44
CA SER A 444 14.24 0.36 -19.32
C SER A 444 15.33 0.52 -20.40
N GLN A 445 16.58 0.30 -20.00
CA GLN A 445 17.74 0.36 -20.87
C GLN A 445 18.60 -0.89 -20.73
N THR A 446 19.22 -1.26 -21.84
CA THR A 446 20.15 -2.39 -21.91
C THR A 446 21.48 -1.92 -22.47
N LEU A 447 22.58 -2.44 -21.93
CA LEU A 447 23.92 -2.16 -22.42
C LEU A 447 24.17 -2.98 -23.70
N VAL A 448 24.33 -2.29 -24.83
CA VAL A 448 24.67 -2.88 -26.13
C VAL A 448 26.07 -2.41 -26.54
N GLY A 449 27.03 -3.34 -26.52
CA GLY A 449 28.44 -3.01 -26.69
C GLY A 449 28.91 -2.09 -25.56
N SER A 450 29.22 -0.83 -25.89
CA SER A 450 29.67 0.18 -24.93
C SER A 450 28.62 1.24 -24.57
N SER A 451 27.42 1.18 -25.15
CA SER A 451 26.40 2.22 -25.04
C SER A 451 25.07 1.64 -24.58
N TYR A 452 24.26 2.44 -23.88
CA TYR A 452 22.90 2.05 -23.54
C TYR A 452 21.96 2.32 -24.71
N GLY A 453 20.97 1.45 -24.89
CA GLY A 453 19.79 1.74 -25.70
C GLY A 453 18.51 1.41 -24.94
N ASN A 454 17.43 2.11 -25.29
CA ASN A 454 16.12 1.92 -24.67
C ASN A 454 15.53 0.57 -25.12
N ALA A 455 14.96 -0.18 -24.19
CA ALA A 455 14.24 -1.42 -24.50
C ALA A 455 12.73 -1.20 -24.43
N ASP A 456 12.24 -0.62 -23.34
CA ASP A 456 10.82 -0.38 -23.11
C ASP A 456 10.63 0.99 -22.45
N VAL A 457 9.54 1.66 -22.81
CA VAL A 457 9.16 2.95 -22.24
C VAL A 457 7.70 2.92 -21.81
N TRP A 458 7.44 3.37 -20.59
CA TRP A 458 6.11 3.61 -20.06
C TRP A 458 5.91 5.11 -19.86
N THR A 459 4.80 5.63 -20.37
CA THR A 459 4.37 7.03 -20.16
C THR A 459 3.08 7.04 -19.38
N LEU A 460 3.02 7.85 -18.31
CA LEU A 460 1.88 7.90 -17.40
C LEU A 460 1.08 9.20 -17.56
N GLY A 461 -0.21 9.08 -17.85
CA GLY A 461 -1.16 10.19 -17.95
C GLY A 461 -1.87 10.44 -16.62
N HIS A 462 -2.06 11.71 -16.25
CA HIS A 462 -2.62 12.10 -14.95
C HIS A 462 -3.62 13.26 -15.03
N SER A 463 -4.45 13.42 -14.00
CA SER A 463 -5.30 14.59 -13.77
C SER A 463 -5.40 14.93 -12.28
N MET A 464 -5.92 16.13 -11.98
CA MET A 464 -6.31 16.59 -10.63
C MET A 464 -7.82 16.85 -10.62
N PRO A 465 -8.66 15.81 -10.58
CA PRO A 465 -10.11 15.96 -10.61
C PRO A 465 -10.64 16.71 -9.39
N ASN A 466 -11.66 17.55 -9.59
CA ASN A 466 -12.31 18.28 -8.51
C ASN A 466 -13.07 17.28 -7.60
N PRO A 467 -12.77 17.23 -6.29
CA PRO A 467 -13.46 16.32 -5.38
C PRO A 467 -14.93 16.72 -5.11
N GLY A 468 -15.32 17.96 -5.41
CA GLY A 468 -16.71 18.44 -5.29
C GLY A 468 -17.16 18.75 -3.85
N ASP A 469 -16.22 18.74 -2.89
CA ASP A 469 -16.47 18.93 -1.45
C ASP A 469 -15.66 20.08 -0.83
N GLY A 470 -15.05 20.91 -1.69
CA GLY A 470 -14.20 22.04 -1.30
C GLY A 470 -12.79 21.66 -0.81
N THR A 471 -12.42 20.37 -0.81
CA THR A 471 -11.04 19.95 -0.51
C THR A 471 -10.10 20.13 -1.70
N ARG A 472 -8.79 19.99 -1.45
CA ARG A 472 -7.78 19.94 -2.52
C ARG A 472 -8.02 18.69 -3.38
N PRO A 473 -7.86 18.77 -4.72
CA PRO A 473 -7.90 17.58 -5.57
C PRO A 473 -6.78 16.61 -5.18
N ALA A 474 -6.91 15.34 -5.54
CA ALA A 474 -5.88 14.33 -5.40
C ALA A 474 -5.33 13.95 -6.79
N LEU A 475 -4.04 13.61 -6.89
CA LEU A 475 -3.45 13.18 -8.16
C LEU A 475 -4.09 11.86 -8.61
N TRP A 476 -4.72 11.85 -9.78
CA TRP A 476 -5.33 10.65 -10.35
C TRP A 476 -4.50 10.12 -11.52
N LEU A 477 -4.27 8.80 -11.55
CA LEU A 477 -3.63 8.12 -12.68
C LEU A 477 -4.72 7.79 -13.71
N LEU A 478 -4.64 8.37 -14.90
CA LEU A 478 -5.61 8.14 -15.99
C LEU A 478 -5.20 6.98 -16.89
N SER A 479 -3.91 6.85 -17.17
CA SER A 479 -3.43 5.86 -18.13
C SER A 479 -1.96 5.53 -17.99
N VAL A 480 -1.61 4.34 -18.49
CA VAL A 480 -0.25 3.90 -18.76
C VAL A 480 -0.18 3.48 -20.22
N ILE A 481 0.73 4.10 -20.97
CA ILE A 481 1.05 3.73 -22.35
C ILE A 481 2.39 3.02 -22.32
N HIS A 482 2.46 1.82 -22.90
CA HIS A 482 3.69 1.06 -23.07
C HIS A 482 4.17 1.12 -24.52
N GLN A 483 5.47 1.25 -24.69
CA GLN A 483 6.13 1.34 -25.98
C GLN A 483 7.39 0.48 -26.00
N GLY A 484 7.50 -0.41 -26.99
CA GLY A 484 8.74 -1.12 -27.30
C GLY A 484 9.67 -0.21 -28.09
N ALA A 485 10.92 -0.10 -27.63
CA ALA A 485 11.93 0.80 -28.18
C ALA A 485 13.08 0.05 -28.89
N ASP A 486 13.87 0.79 -29.69
CA ASP A 486 15.06 0.29 -30.35
C ASP A 486 16.27 0.31 -29.40
N THR A 487 16.78 -0.88 -29.07
CA THR A 487 17.93 -1.08 -28.17
C THR A 487 19.27 -0.57 -28.71
N THR A 488 19.34 -0.07 -29.94
CA THR A 488 20.56 0.53 -30.51
C THR A 488 20.69 2.03 -30.21
N THR A 489 19.65 2.65 -29.66
CA THR A 489 19.61 4.09 -29.40
C THR A 489 18.89 4.43 -28.10
N THR A 490 19.25 5.56 -27.48
CA THR A 490 18.47 6.15 -26.37
C THR A 490 17.41 7.13 -26.88
N GLY A 491 17.28 7.29 -28.20
CA GLY A 491 16.27 8.13 -28.83
C GLY A 491 14.87 7.55 -28.72
N THR A 492 13.88 8.41 -28.89
CA THR A 492 12.45 8.07 -28.78
C THR A 492 11.72 7.98 -30.12
N THR A 493 12.47 7.88 -31.22
CA THR A 493 11.96 7.86 -32.59
C THR A 493 12.01 6.43 -33.13
N SER A 494 10.87 5.85 -33.53
CA SER A 494 10.67 4.46 -34.03
C SER A 494 10.21 3.43 -32.98
N TRP A 495 9.19 3.76 -32.19
CA TRP A 495 8.65 2.87 -31.17
C TRP A 495 7.37 2.16 -31.64
N VAL A 496 7.19 0.91 -31.21
CA VAL A 496 5.90 0.21 -31.32
C VAL A 496 5.10 0.53 -30.07
N THR A 497 3.89 1.09 -30.24
CA THR A 497 3.07 1.60 -29.13
C THR A 497 1.86 0.71 -28.92
N ASP A 498 1.71 0.20 -27.70
CA ASP A 498 0.50 -0.51 -27.30
C ASP A 498 -0.64 0.50 -27.06
N PRO A 499 -1.91 0.09 -27.25
CA PRO A 499 -3.04 0.88 -26.76
C PRO A 499 -2.91 1.15 -25.26
N ALA A 500 -3.36 2.33 -24.82
CA ALA A 500 -3.27 2.72 -23.42
C ALA A 500 -4.08 1.78 -22.52
N THR A 501 -3.47 1.34 -21.42
CA THR A 501 -4.25 0.87 -20.27
C THR A 501 -4.82 2.10 -19.57
N THR A 502 -6.13 2.16 -19.37
CA THR A 502 -6.80 3.33 -18.77
C THR A 502 -7.52 2.98 -17.48
N PHE A 503 -7.62 3.97 -16.61
CA PHE A 503 -8.22 3.84 -15.28
C PHE A 503 -9.32 4.89 -15.12
N ASP A 504 -10.48 4.42 -14.71
CA ASP A 504 -11.60 5.25 -14.30
C ASP A 504 -11.93 4.97 -12.83
N GLY A 505 -12.64 5.92 -12.22
CA GLY A 505 -13.03 5.83 -10.83
C GLY A 505 -14.12 6.81 -10.46
N HIS A 506 -14.76 6.54 -9.33
CA HIS A 506 -15.79 7.40 -8.77
C HIS A 506 -15.41 7.89 -7.36
N GLY A 507 -15.83 9.12 -7.05
CA GLY A 507 -15.64 9.72 -5.73
C GLY A 507 -16.54 9.10 -4.67
N MET A 508 -15.97 8.75 -3.51
CA MET A 508 -16.72 8.30 -2.33
C MET A 508 -16.30 9.10 -1.08
N TYR A 509 -17.23 9.25 -0.13
CA TYR A 509 -17.03 10.02 1.09
C TYR A 509 -16.11 9.27 2.06
N ASN A 510 -14.89 9.76 2.29
CA ASN A 510 -14.06 9.18 3.34
C ASN A 510 -14.58 9.53 4.73
N ARG A 511 -15.05 10.76 4.97
CA ARG A 511 -15.60 11.17 6.27
C ARG A 511 -17.11 10.90 6.30
N VAL A 512 -17.60 10.33 7.39
CA VAL A 512 -19.04 10.21 7.66
C VAL A 512 -19.62 11.63 7.73
N GLN A 513 -20.63 11.93 6.91
CA GLN A 513 -21.13 13.29 6.78
C GLN A 513 -21.84 13.77 8.05
N ASP A 514 -21.41 14.93 8.57
CA ASP A 514 -22.19 15.73 9.53
C ASP A 514 -22.33 17.16 9.02
N ILE A 515 -23.41 17.40 8.27
CA ILE A 515 -23.70 18.67 7.58
C ILE A 515 -23.79 19.87 8.55
N ARG A 516 -24.05 19.65 9.85
CA ARG A 516 -24.15 20.76 10.83
C ARG A 516 -22.79 21.27 11.31
N SER A 517 -21.74 20.48 11.15
CA SER A 517 -20.38 20.84 11.60
C SER A 517 -19.59 21.67 10.57
N GLY A 518 -20.11 21.86 9.35
CA GLY A 518 -19.42 22.56 8.26
C GLY A 518 -18.18 21.81 7.73
N GLN A 519 -18.00 20.55 8.12
CA GLN A 519 -16.86 19.72 7.77
C GLN A 519 -16.99 19.14 6.35
N SER A 520 -15.86 19.09 5.62
CA SER A 520 -15.82 18.45 4.31
C SER A 520 -15.93 16.93 4.40
N SER A 521 -16.53 16.30 3.39
CA SER A 521 -16.70 14.84 3.28
C SER A 521 -15.43 14.10 2.87
N MET A 522 -14.37 14.81 2.47
CA MET A 522 -13.07 14.24 2.07
C MET A 522 -13.21 13.19 0.96
N ASN A 523 -13.85 13.59 -0.14
CA ASN A 523 -14.14 12.74 -1.28
C ASN A 523 -12.84 12.22 -1.88
N ARG A 524 -12.77 10.90 -2.06
CA ARG A 524 -11.63 10.21 -2.68
C ARG A 524 -12.11 9.31 -3.78
N ILE A 525 -11.40 9.36 -4.91
CA ILE A 525 -11.73 8.57 -6.09
C ILE A 525 -11.20 7.15 -5.88
N ARG A 526 -12.08 6.17 -6.01
CA ARG A 526 -11.73 4.74 -5.99
C ARG A 526 -11.86 4.19 -7.40
N LEU A 527 -10.88 3.39 -7.79
CA LEU A 527 -10.84 2.74 -9.10
C LEU A 527 -12.03 1.80 -9.26
N ASP A 528 -12.79 2.00 -10.34
CA ASP A 528 -13.99 1.22 -10.66
C ASP A 528 -13.96 0.59 -12.05
N LYS A 529 -13.07 1.05 -12.93
CA LYS A 529 -12.88 0.47 -14.25
C LYS A 529 -11.43 0.51 -14.69
N ILE A 530 -10.96 -0.62 -15.22
CA ILE A 530 -9.64 -0.76 -15.84
C ILE A 530 -9.85 -1.27 -17.26
N ASN A 531 -9.47 -0.49 -18.27
CA ASN A 531 -9.39 -0.98 -19.64
C ASN A 531 -7.96 -1.41 -19.91
N ASN A 532 -7.76 -2.63 -20.42
CA ASN A 532 -6.43 -3.14 -20.75
C ASN A 532 -6.06 -2.83 -22.22
N SER A 533 -4.77 -2.94 -22.54
CA SER A 533 -4.24 -2.68 -23.88
C SER A 533 -4.75 -3.63 -24.97
N THR A 534 -5.35 -4.77 -24.59
CA THR A 534 -5.92 -5.75 -25.52
C THR A 534 -7.41 -5.54 -25.81
N GLY A 535 -8.04 -4.53 -25.21
CA GLY A 535 -9.46 -4.19 -25.39
C GLY A 535 -10.43 -4.82 -24.38
N GLY A 536 -9.97 -5.71 -23.52
CA GLY A 536 -10.77 -6.20 -22.37
C GLY A 536 -10.83 -5.17 -21.24
N HIS A 537 -11.77 -5.34 -20.31
CA HIS A 537 -11.90 -4.45 -19.17
C HIS A 537 -12.34 -5.15 -17.89
N THR A 538 -12.06 -4.52 -16.75
CA THR A 538 -12.45 -4.96 -15.41
C THR A 538 -13.25 -3.87 -14.74
N ASP A 539 -14.47 -4.18 -14.30
CA ASP A 539 -15.31 -3.30 -13.50
C ASP A 539 -15.27 -3.74 -12.02
N VAL A 540 -15.20 -2.77 -11.11
CA VAL A 540 -15.13 -2.95 -9.66
C VAL A 540 -16.25 -2.16 -9.01
N ALA A 541 -17.08 -2.84 -8.24
CA ALA A 541 -18.12 -2.23 -7.43
C ALA A 541 -17.80 -2.43 -5.94
N TYR A 542 -17.86 -1.35 -5.18
CA TYR A 542 -17.69 -1.36 -3.73
C TYR A 542 -19.04 -1.35 -3.01
N MET A 543 -19.04 -1.78 -1.75
CA MET A 543 -20.18 -1.65 -0.86
C MET A 543 -20.48 -0.18 -0.57
N PRO A 544 -21.74 0.21 -0.35
CA PRO A 544 -22.07 1.58 0.06
C PRO A 544 -21.55 1.88 1.48
N ALA A 545 -21.43 3.18 1.76
CA ALA A 545 -21.20 3.69 3.12
C ALA A 545 -22.29 3.15 4.06
N GLU A 546 -21.88 2.61 5.21
CA GLU A 546 -22.81 2.08 6.21
C GLU A 546 -23.19 3.10 7.27
N CYS A 547 -22.22 3.92 7.67
CA CYS A 547 -22.38 4.80 8.80
C CYS A 547 -23.09 6.08 8.39
N THR A 548 -24.11 6.43 9.16
CA THR A 548 -24.84 7.69 9.00
C THR A 548 -24.40 8.71 10.05
N LYS A 549 -24.92 9.92 9.91
CA LYS A 549 -24.77 10.96 10.92
C LYS A 549 -25.36 10.52 12.27
N GLU A 550 -26.52 9.87 12.24
CA GLU A 550 -27.26 9.45 13.42
C GLU A 550 -26.46 8.43 14.23
N ASP A 551 -25.76 7.51 13.55
CA ASP A 551 -24.87 6.52 14.17
C ASP A 551 -23.77 7.18 15.03
N ILE A 552 -23.30 8.38 14.65
CA ILE A 552 -22.16 9.08 15.30
C ILE A 552 -22.57 10.24 16.21
N THR A 553 -23.75 10.82 16.01
CA THR A 553 -24.23 11.99 16.78
C THR A 553 -25.36 11.65 17.75
N GLY A 554 -25.93 10.45 17.67
CA GLY A 554 -26.98 9.98 18.58
C GLY A 554 -28.37 10.48 18.23
N GLY A 555 -28.76 10.32 16.97
CA GLY A 555 -30.10 10.66 16.47
C GLY A 555 -31.23 9.70 16.89
N SER A 556 -30.91 8.67 17.66
CA SER A 556 -31.85 7.73 18.29
C SER A 556 -32.67 8.41 19.40
N ALA A 557 -33.82 7.81 19.76
CA ALA A 557 -34.74 8.35 20.77
C ALA A 557 -34.13 8.55 22.17
N ASP A 558 -32.94 8.02 22.44
CA ASP A 558 -32.18 8.12 23.69
C ASP A 558 -31.03 9.15 23.65
N GLY A 559 -30.78 9.80 22.51
CA GLY A 559 -29.81 10.89 22.37
C GLY A 559 -28.35 10.48 22.47
N LYS A 560 -28.00 9.21 22.22
CA LYS A 560 -26.65 8.66 22.36
C LYS A 560 -26.12 8.11 21.03
N ALA A 561 -24.85 8.34 20.73
CA ALA A 561 -24.22 7.74 19.55
C ALA A 561 -24.30 6.21 19.60
N ASP A 562 -24.73 5.60 18.48
CA ASP A 562 -24.86 4.15 18.35
C ASP A 562 -23.49 3.45 18.25
N ILE A 563 -22.47 4.18 17.77
CA ILE A 563 -21.11 3.65 17.63
C ILE A 563 -20.30 3.92 18.88
N VAL A 564 -20.01 2.84 19.60
CA VAL A 564 -19.00 2.80 20.67
C VAL A 564 -17.71 2.22 20.08
N PRO A 565 -16.57 2.95 20.07
CA PRO A 565 -15.32 2.52 19.42
C PRO A 565 -14.88 1.09 19.74
N GLU A 566 -14.88 0.71 21.02
CA GLU A 566 -14.40 -0.59 21.50
C GLU A 566 -15.27 -1.78 21.10
N THR A 567 -16.54 -1.55 20.76
CA THR A 567 -17.51 -2.57 20.34
C THR A 567 -18.11 -2.28 18.96
N ASN A 568 -17.44 -1.43 18.18
CA ASN A 568 -17.90 -1.00 16.87
C ASN A 568 -18.06 -2.20 15.92
N THR A 569 -19.24 -2.32 15.32
CA THR A 569 -19.60 -3.37 14.35
C THR A 569 -19.88 -2.82 12.95
N LYS A 570 -19.72 -1.52 12.74
CA LYS A 570 -20.00 -0.83 11.47
C LYS A 570 -18.75 -0.69 10.61
N ARG A 571 -18.94 -0.41 9.31
CA ARG A 571 -17.90 -0.09 8.31
C ARG A 571 -17.41 1.37 8.39
N CYS A 572 -17.24 1.91 9.58
CA CYS A 572 -16.51 3.16 9.78
C CYS A 572 -15.71 3.11 11.07
N PHE A 573 -14.73 3.99 11.22
CA PHE A 573 -13.83 4.00 12.37
C PHE A 573 -13.54 5.41 12.87
N PRO A 574 -13.32 5.57 14.18
CA PRO A 574 -12.99 6.86 14.76
C PRO A 574 -11.52 7.23 14.53
N GLN A 575 -11.26 8.52 14.31
CA GLN A 575 -9.93 9.13 14.36
C GLN A 575 -9.98 10.50 15.02
N TYR A 576 -9.01 10.74 15.91
CA TYR A 576 -8.78 12.04 16.51
C TYR A 576 -7.96 12.93 15.58
N TRP A 577 -8.35 14.20 15.49
CA TRP A 577 -7.62 15.22 14.75
C TRP A 577 -7.82 16.60 15.37
N VAL A 578 -6.95 17.54 15.03
CA VAL A 578 -6.97 18.90 15.58
C VAL A 578 -7.20 19.89 14.43
N PRO A 579 -8.30 20.66 14.42
CA PRO A 579 -8.44 21.80 13.52
C PRO A 579 -7.41 22.87 13.88
N THR A 580 -6.77 23.42 12.86
CA THR A 580 -5.66 24.38 13.06
C THR A 580 -5.81 25.67 12.26
N ASP A 581 -6.93 25.85 11.54
CA ASP A 581 -7.21 26.99 10.68
C ASP A 581 -8.61 27.54 10.98
N PRO A 582 -8.82 28.86 11.20
CA PRO A 582 -7.82 29.94 11.26
C PRO A 582 -7.00 29.98 12.55
N ILE A 583 -7.41 29.23 13.57
CA ILE A 583 -6.71 29.08 14.86
C ILE A 583 -6.68 27.61 15.27
N VAL A 584 -5.75 27.24 16.15
CA VAL A 584 -5.72 25.90 16.75
C VAL A 584 -6.91 25.75 17.70
N GLU A 585 -7.74 24.75 17.45
CA GLU A 585 -8.90 24.42 18.26
C GLU A 585 -8.68 23.18 19.11
N GLU A 586 -9.68 22.83 19.93
CA GLU A 586 -9.67 21.57 20.67
C GLU A 586 -9.70 20.36 19.73
N GLU A 587 -9.09 19.27 20.19
CA GLU A 587 -9.11 17.98 19.51
C GLU A 587 -10.54 17.48 19.30
N ARG A 588 -10.81 16.91 18.12
CA ARG A 588 -12.12 16.40 17.71
C ARG A 588 -12.01 14.95 17.26
N LEU A 589 -13.06 14.19 17.52
CA LEU A 589 -13.23 12.83 17.03
C LEU A 589 -14.14 12.85 15.80
N SER A 590 -13.69 12.29 14.68
CA SER A 590 -14.51 12.09 13.48
C SER A 590 -14.49 10.63 13.06
N TYR A 591 -15.53 10.20 12.36
CA TYR A 591 -15.64 8.86 11.81
C TYR A 591 -15.39 8.84 10.31
N PHE A 592 -14.71 7.79 9.85
CA PHE A 592 -14.31 7.60 8.46
C PHE A 592 -14.81 6.26 7.93
N ASN A 593 -15.37 6.25 6.71
CA ASN A 593 -15.93 5.08 6.05
C ASN A 593 -14.83 4.18 5.47
N ILE A 594 -15.11 2.87 5.46
CA ILE A 594 -14.40 1.90 4.63
C ILE A 594 -15.32 1.38 3.53
N TYR A 595 -14.75 1.04 2.38
CA TYR A 595 -15.50 0.59 1.21
C TYR A 595 -14.98 -0.77 0.73
N PRO A 596 -15.41 -1.89 1.34
CA PRO A 596 -15.07 -3.23 0.86
C PRO A 596 -15.59 -3.47 -0.56
N VAL A 597 -14.85 -4.22 -1.37
CA VAL A 597 -15.29 -4.65 -2.69
C VAL A 597 -16.51 -5.55 -2.56
N ALA A 598 -17.59 -5.24 -3.28
CA ALA A 598 -18.78 -6.08 -3.37
C ALA A 598 -18.69 -7.04 -4.57
N LYS A 599 -18.15 -6.55 -5.69
CA LYS A 599 -18.16 -7.29 -6.96
C LYS A 599 -17.04 -6.84 -7.89
N VAL A 600 -16.44 -7.79 -8.59
CA VAL A 600 -15.52 -7.56 -9.71
C VAL A 600 -16.05 -8.29 -10.93
N THR A 601 -16.10 -7.61 -12.07
CA THR A 601 -16.56 -8.20 -13.34
C THR A 601 -15.47 -8.00 -14.37
N THR A 602 -15.09 -9.08 -15.06
CA THR A 602 -14.06 -9.02 -16.10
C THR A 602 -14.64 -9.42 -17.45
N TYR A 603 -14.30 -8.63 -18.46
CA TYR A 603 -14.70 -8.81 -19.85
C TYR A 603 -13.45 -9.05 -20.69
N SER A 604 -13.48 -10.07 -21.54
CA SER A 604 -12.34 -10.44 -22.38
C SER A 604 -12.15 -9.53 -23.60
N SER A 605 -13.13 -8.68 -23.91
CA SER A 605 -13.11 -7.82 -25.10
C SER A 605 -13.90 -6.53 -24.88
N SER A 606 -13.86 -5.66 -25.89
CA SER A 606 -14.45 -4.32 -25.87
C SER A 606 -15.94 -4.29 -26.24
N GLY A 607 -16.63 -5.43 -26.39
CA GLY A 607 -18.01 -5.45 -26.88
C GLY A 607 -18.77 -6.78 -26.78
N ASN A 608 -19.98 -6.80 -27.35
CA ASN A 608 -20.92 -7.93 -27.40
C ASN A 608 -20.48 -9.05 -28.38
N ASP A 609 -19.24 -9.52 -28.28
CA ASP A 609 -18.70 -10.62 -29.10
C ASP A 609 -19.21 -12.01 -28.68
N GLY A 610 -20.21 -12.07 -27.79
CA GLY A 610 -20.75 -13.29 -27.23
C GLY A 610 -19.94 -13.86 -26.07
N SER A 611 -18.86 -13.19 -25.63
CA SER A 611 -18.14 -13.59 -24.44
C SER A 611 -18.95 -13.30 -23.17
N THR A 612 -19.13 -14.32 -22.33
CA THR A 612 -19.78 -14.17 -21.03
C THR A 612 -18.80 -13.56 -20.03
N PRO A 613 -19.14 -12.44 -19.35
CA PRO A 613 -18.26 -11.84 -18.36
C PRO A 613 -18.04 -12.79 -17.18
N MET A 614 -16.83 -12.83 -16.67
CA MET A 614 -16.55 -13.52 -15.41
C MET A 614 -16.84 -12.57 -14.25
N GLN A 615 -17.84 -12.91 -13.45
CA GLN A 615 -18.23 -12.15 -12.27
C GLN A 615 -17.71 -12.84 -11.01
N THR A 616 -17.16 -12.05 -10.09
CA THR A 616 -16.79 -12.48 -8.74
C THR A 616 -17.48 -11.57 -7.73
N THR A 617 -18.26 -12.14 -6.81
CA THR A 617 -18.95 -11.40 -5.75
C THR A 617 -18.42 -11.79 -4.38
N TYR A 618 -18.43 -10.82 -3.46
CA TYR A 618 -17.87 -10.95 -2.13
C TYR A 618 -18.96 -10.68 -1.08
N ASP A 619 -19.26 -11.69 -0.26
CA ASP A 619 -20.11 -11.54 0.91
C ASP A 619 -19.23 -11.61 2.17
N TYR A 620 -19.23 -10.53 2.95
CA TYR A 620 -18.51 -10.46 4.22
C TYR A 620 -19.42 -10.95 5.35
N ILE A 621 -19.10 -12.10 5.93
CA ILE A 621 -19.96 -12.78 6.91
C ILE A 621 -19.58 -12.34 8.32
N GLY A 622 -20.58 -11.95 9.11
CA GLY A 622 -20.41 -11.42 10.47
C GLY A 622 -20.10 -9.92 10.48
N THR A 623 -19.54 -9.44 11.59
CA THR A 623 -19.18 -8.03 11.77
C THR A 623 -17.66 -7.81 11.69
N PRO A 624 -17.22 -6.63 11.19
CA PRO A 624 -15.81 -6.26 11.19
C PRO A 624 -15.28 -6.18 12.63
N LEU A 625 -14.01 -6.55 12.81
CA LEU A 625 -13.28 -6.35 14.05
C LEU A 625 -12.49 -5.05 13.97
N TRP A 626 -12.73 -4.11 14.88
CA TRP A 626 -11.86 -2.94 15.08
C TRP A 626 -10.92 -3.17 16.27
N LYS A 627 -9.63 -2.85 16.09
CA LYS A 627 -8.57 -2.99 17.09
C LYS A 627 -8.05 -1.61 17.49
N TYR A 628 -7.66 -1.48 18.76
CA TYR A 628 -6.99 -0.28 19.27
C TYR A 628 -5.66 -0.05 18.55
N ALA A 629 -5.34 1.21 18.25
CA ALA A 629 -4.10 1.62 17.60
C ALA A 629 -2.88 1.58 18.55
N GLY A 630 -2.70 0.44 19.21
CA GLY A 630 -1.61 0.19 20.15
C GLY A 630 -1.67 -1.23 20.73
N PRO A 631 -0.54 -1.76 21.22
CA PRO A 631 -0.49 -3.09 21.83
C PRO A 631 -1.19 -3.14 23.19
N THR A 632 -1.25 -2.01 23.90
CA THR A 632 -1.94 -1.82 25.17
C THR A 632 -2.69 -0.49 25.14
N TYR A 633 -3.71 -0.35 25.99
CA TYR A 633 -4.37 0.95 26.16
C TYR A 633 -3.39 1.96 26.75
N ASP A 634 -3.27 3.12 26.12
CA ASP A 634 -2.29 4.16 26.47
C ASP A 634 -3.01 5.35 27.12
N THR A 635 -2.78 5.56 28.42
CA THR A 635 -3.39 6.63 29.21
C THR A 635 -2.62 7.94 29.18
N SER A 636 -1.51 8.01 28.44
CA SER A 636 -0.74 9.24 28.29
C SER A 636 -1.45 10.26 27.40
N THR A 637 -0.99 11.52 27.41
CA THR A 637 -1.47 12.57 26.49
C THR A 637 -1.24 12.21 25.02
N ALA A 638 -0.19 11.45 24.70
CA ALA A 638 0.00 10.92 23.34
C ALA A 638 -0.99 9.78 23.03
N GLY A 639 -1.37 9.01 24.07
CA GLY A 639 -2.34 7.94 24.02
C GLY A 639 -3.79 8.39 23.79
N SER A 640 -4.15 9.62 24.18
CA SER A 640 -5.50 10.17 23.94
C SER A 640 -5.88 10.24 22.46
N LYS A 641 -4.86 10.25 21.58
CA LYS A 641 -5.03 10.28 20.12
C LYS A 641 -5.24 8.89 19.49
N LYS A 642 -5.11 7.81 20.28
CA LYS A 642 -5.27 6.43 19.83
C LYS A 642 -6.66 5.92 20.17
N THR A 643 -7.26 5.19 19.24
CA THR A 643 -8.59 4.59 19.38
C THR A 643 -8.72 3.29 18.58
N TRP A 644 -9.87 2.61 18.66
CA TRP A 644 -10.20 1.39 17.91
C TRP A 644 -10.40 1.67 16.43
N SER A 645 -9.28 1.87 15.74
CA SER A 645 -9.20 2.37 14.37
C SER A 645 -8.44 1.47 13.41
N VAL A 646 -7.88 0.36 13.91
CA VAL A 646 -7.15 -0.61 13.08
C VAL A 646 -8.11 -1.72 12.68
N LEU A 647 -8.44 -1.81 11.39
CA LEU A 647 -9.32 -2.85 10.86
C LEU A 647 -8.66 -4.24 10.94
N GLY A 648 -9.27 -5.14 11.70
CA GLY A 648 -8.98 -6.57 11.71
C GLY A 648 -9.75 -7.37 10.66
N GLY A 649 -10.80 -6.78 10.07
CA GLY A 649 -11.60 -7.39 9.00
C GLY A 649 -12.73 -8.31 9.51
N TRP A 650 -13.30 -9.07 8.59
CA TRP A 650 -14.40 -10.02 8.85
C TRP A 650 -13.86 -11.42 9.17
N SER A 651 -14.60 -12.16 10.00
CA SER A 651 -14.21 -13.52 10.38
C SER A 651 -14.29 -14.47 9.19
N GLN A 652 -15.24 -14.25 8.28
CA GLN A 652 -15.44 -15.06 7.10
C GLN A 652 -15.75 -14.20 5.88
N VAL A 653 -15.21 -14.61 4.74
CA VAL A 653 -15.55 -14.04 3.44
C VAL A 653 -15.97 -15.16 2.50
N LYS A 654 -17.16 -15.02 1.93
CA LYS A 654 -17.65 -15.89 0.87
C LYS A 654 -17.39 -15.22 -0.48
N VAL A 655 -16.73 -15.95 -1.36
CA VAL A 655 -16.41 -15.50 -2.72
C VAL A 655 -17.14 -16.41 -3.69
N THR A 656 -18.06 -15.84 -4.48
CA THR A 656 -18.81 -16.57 -5.51
C THR A 656 -18.27 -16.18 -6.87
N THR A 657 -17.94 -17.14 -7.73
CA THR A 657 -17.38 -16.90 -9.07
C THR A 657 -18.26 -17.54 -10.12
N GLY A 658 -18.66 -16.77 -11.12
CA GLY A 658 -19.56 -17.19 -12.18
C GLY A 658 -20.67 -16.16 -12.42
N ASN A 659 -21.27 -16.23 -13.60
CA ASN A 659 -22.31 -15.31 -14.05
C ASN A 659 -23.62 -16.03 -14.41
N ASP A 660 -23.86 -17.23 -13.87
CA ASP A 660 -25.14 -17.92 -14.04
C ASP A 660 -26.26 -17.05 -13.41
N PRO A 661 -27.32 -16.70 -14.17
CA PRO A 661 -28.46 -15.93 -13.66
C PRO A 661 -29.13 -16.58 -12.44
N VAL A 662 -29.08 -17.91 -12.35
CA VAL A 662 -29.45 -18.64 -11.14
C VAL A 662 -28.24 -18.60 -10.21
N THR A 663 -28.16 -17.59 -9.35
CA THR A 663 -27.00 -17.35 -8.47
C THR A 663 -26.57 -18.57 -7.65
N ALA A 664 -27.53 -19.41 -7.27
CA ALA A 664 -27.30 -20.66 -6.56
C ALA A 664 -26.51 -21.69 -7.37
N ASN A 665 -26.40 -21.60 -8.70
CA ASN A 665 -25.59 -22.52 -9.51
C ASN A 665 -24.11 -22.17 -9.49
N ASN A 666 -23.75 -20.91 -9.18
CA ASN A 666 -22.38 -20.47 -9.24
C ASN A 666 -21.54 -21.10 -8.11
N PRO A 667 -20.34 -21.63 -8.40
CA PRO A 667 -19.44 -22.13 -7.39
C PRO A 667 -18.99 -21.01 -6.45
N TYR A 668 -18.78 -21.35 -5.18
CA TYR A 668 -18.31 -20.39 -4.19
C TYR A 668 -17.32 -21.01 -3.22
N THR A 669 -16.51 -20.15 -2.62
CA THR A 669 -15.61 -20.50 -1.53
C THR A 669 -15.92 -19.70 -0.28
N ILE A 670 -15.72 -20.27 0.90
CA ILE A 670 -15.79 -19.56 2.18
C ILE A 670 -14.41 -19.68 2.83
N SER A 671 -13.81 -18.54 3.13
CA SER A 671 -12.53 -18.46 3.85
C SER A 671 -12.78 -17.93 5.26
N THR A 672 -12.30 -18.65 6.27
CA THR A 672 -12.29 -18.25 7.69
C THR A 672 -10.92 -17.68 8.04
N TYR A 673 -10.88 -16.47 8.58
CA TYR A 673 -9.65 -15.72 8.84
C TYR A 673 -9.34 -15.56 10.33
N LEU A 674 -8.04 -15.51 10.62
CA LEU A 674 -7.50 -14.96 11.85
C LEU A 674 -7.34 -13.44 11.66
N ARG A 675 -7.90 -12.64 12.56
CA ARG A 675 -7.99 -11.16 12.47
C ARG A 675 -7.00 -10.45 13.39
N GLY A 676 -6.36 -11.20 14.29
CA GLY A 676 -5.38 -10.70 15.24
C GLY A 676 -6.00 -9.94 16.42
N GLY A 677 -7.18 -10.32 16.88
CA GLY A 677 -7.88 -9.66 17.98
C GLY A 677 -7.51 -10.16 19.38
N HIS A 678 -6.89 -11.33 19.52
CA HIS A 678 -6.46 -11.87 20.80
C HIS A 678 -5.32 -11.04 21.39
N GLY A 679 -5.37 -10.77 22.70
CA GLY A 679 -4.35 -9.96 23.37
C GLY A 679 -4.30 -8.50 22.89
N THR A 680 -5.42 -7.96 22.40
CA THR A 680 -5.56 -6.53 22.09
C THR A 680 -6.51 -5.84 23.08
N PRO A 681 -6.42 -4.52 23.29
CA PRO A 681 -7.30 -3.81 24.20
C PRO A 681 -8.79 -4.02 23.89
N ALA A 682 -9.55 -4.44 24.91
CA ALA A 682 -10.99 -4.68 24.87
C ALA A 682 -11.80 -3.46 25.31
N ASN A 683 -11.21 -2.60 26.14
CA ASN A 683 -11.85 -1.41 26.71
C ASN A 683 -10.79 -0.40 27.18
N THR A 684 -11.26 0.77 27.62
CA THR A 684 -10.43 1.87 28.13
C THR A 684 -9.87 1.63 29.54
N SER A 685 -10.33 0.59 30.24
CA SER A 685 -9.84 0.21 31.57
C SER A 685 -8.61 -0.72 31.53
N GLY A 686 -8.08 -1.00 30.33
CA GLY A 686 -6.91 -1.87 30.13
C GLY A 686 -7.22 -3.37 30.04
N GLY A 687 -8.50 -3.77 29.96
CA GLY A 687 -8.87 -5.16 29.69
C GLY A 687 -8.38 -5.62 28.32
N MET A 688 -7.99 -6.90 28.20
CA MET A 688 -7.49 -7.50 26.96
C MET A 688 -8.49 -8.52 26.41
N ARG A 689 -8.63 -8.56 25.08
CA ARG A 689 -9.52 -9.49 24.39
C ARG A 689 -8.95 -10.91 24.39
N SER A 690 -9.82 -11.90 24.60
CA SER A 690 -9.51 -13.32 24.44
C SER A 690 -10.37 -13.89 23.31
N ILE A 691 -9.87 -13.80 22.08
CA ILE A 691 -10.55 -14.29 20.88
C ILE A 691 -9.89 -15.59 20.42
N THR A 692 -10.70 -16.56 20.04
CA THR A 692 -10.26 -17.80 19.41
C THR A 692 -11.11 -18.09 18.17
N VAL A 693 -10.56 -18.86 17.23
CA VAL A 693 -11.21 -19.26 15.99
C VAL A 693 -11.08 -20.78 15.85
N THR A 694 -12.18 -21.44 15.50
CA THR A 694 -12.27 -22.90 15.36
C THR A 694 -12.64 -23.24 13.92
N SER A 695 -11.98 -24.23 13.32
CA SER A 695 -12.32 -24.76 12.00
C SER A 695 -13.69 -25.46 12.02
N SER A 696 -14.41 -25.45 10.91
CA SER A 696 -15.77 -26.00 10.86
C SER A 696 -15.85 -27.52 10.99
N ASP A 697 -14.74 -28.23 10.73
CA ASP A 697 -14.59 -29.67 10.94
C ASP A 697 -14.19 -30.05 12.38
N GLY A 698 -13.99 -29.07 13.27
CA GLY A 698 -13.60 -29.29 14.67
C GLY A 698 -12.17 -29.81 14.85
N VAL A 699 -11.38 -29.91 13.79
CA VAL A 699 -10.03 -30.51 13.80
C VAL A 699 -9.03 -29.64 14.57
N THR A 700 -9.12 -28.32 14.44
CA THR A 700 -8.35 -27.42 15.29
C THR A 700 -9.12 -27.18 16.58
N ALA A 701 -8.64 -27.72 17.71
CA ALA A 701 -9.08 -27.28 19.02
C ALA A 701 -8.69 -25.79 19.17
N SER A 702 -9.65 -24.88 18.93
CA SER A 702 -9.62 -23.43 19.22
C SER A 702 -8.25 -22.74 19.06
N VAL A 703 -8.00 -22.11 17.90
CA VAL A 703 -6.77 -21.35 17.64
C VAL A 703 -6.90 -19.92 18.20
N PRO A 704 -6.03 -19.47 19.11
CA PRO A 704 -6.03 -18.09 19.56
C PRO A 704 -5.70 -17.11 18.43
N ASP A 705 -6.51 -16.05 18.32
CA ASP A 705 -6.45 -15.08 17.22
C ASP A 705 -5.34 -14.03 17.41
N TRP A 706 -4.09 -14.47 17.52
CA TRP A 706 -2.97 -13.58 17.84
C TRP A 706 -2.66 -12.54 16.74
N PRO A 707 -2.12 -11.35 17.09
CA PRO A 707 -1.83 -10.28 16.11
C PRO A 707 -0.89 -10.71 14.97
N TRP A 708 0.09 -11.58 15.23
CA TRP A 708 1.02 -12.13 14.22
C TRP A 708 0.39 -13.18 13.29
N PHE A 709 -0.86 -13.59 13.54
CA PHE A 709 -1.65 -14.41 12.62
C PHE A 709 -2.69 -13.60 11.83
N ALA A 710 -2.80 -12.29 12.08
CA ALA A 710 -3.75 -11.44 11.37
C ALA A 710 -3.60 -11.58 9.85
N GLY A 711 -4.72 -11.81 9.16
CA GLY A 711 -4.77 -12.01 7.71
C GLY A 711 -4.60 -13.45 7.24
N ARG A 712 -4.16 -14.38 8.09
CA ARG A 712 -4.02 -15.79 7.70
C ARG A 712 -5.39 -16.47 7.59
N VAL A 713 -5.55 -17.29 6.55
CA VAL A 713 -6.71 -18.16 6.36
C VAL A 713 -6.53 -19.41 7.22
N LEU A 714 -7.38 -19.58 8.23
CA LEU A 714 -7.43 -20.80 9.04
C LEU A 714 -8.10 -21.94 8.27
N GLU A 715 -9.16 -21.63 7.52
CA GLU A 715 -9.93 -22.63 6.79
C GLU A 715 -10.45 -22.06 5.47
N LYS A 716 -10.33 -22.82 4.38
CA LYS A 716 -10.95 -22.53 3.08
C LYS A 716 -11.84 -23.69 2.67
N ARG A 717 -13.09 -23.39 2.31
CA ARG A 717 -14.10 -24.38 1.90
C ARG A 717 -14.63 -24.05 0.53
N SER A 718 -14.75 -25.04 -0.35
CA SER A 718 -15.25 -24.88 -1.71
C SER A 718 -16.56 -25.64 -1.91
N TYR A 719 -17.48 -25.03 -2.64
CA TYR A 719 -18.82 -25.55 -2.89
C TYR A 719 -19.16 -25.45 -4.37
N LYS A 720 -19.96 -26.40 -4.86
CA LYS A 720 -20.37 -26.45 -6.27
C LYS A 720 -21.32 -25.33 -6.69
N GLY A 721 -21.98 -24.68 -5.72
CA GLY A 721 -23.12 -23.80 -5.97
C GLY A 721 -24.43 -24.52 -5.64
N SER A 722 -24.96 -25.31 -6.59
CA SER A 722 -26.35 -25.82 -6.51
C SER A 722 -26.56 -26.68 -5.25
N GLY A 723 -27.40 -26.22 -4.32
CA GLY A 723 -27.75 -26.94 -3.09
C GLY A 723 -26.66 -27.01 -2.02
N GLY A 724 -25.57 -26.23 -2.16
CA GLY A 724 -24.50 -26.18 -1.14
C GLY A 724 -23.67 -27.46 -1.05
N THR A 725 -23.58 -28.25 -2.13
CA THR A 725 -22.73 -29.45 -2.16
C THR A 725 -21.28 -29.06 -1.87
N TYR A 726 -20.79 -29.54 -0.74
CA TYR A 726 -19.43 -29.32 -0.29
C TYR A 726 -18.45 -30.17 -1.12
N LEU A 727 -17.45 -29.53 -1.72
CA LEU A 727 -16.51 -30.18 -2.65
C LEU A 727 -15.15 -30.44 -2.00
N SER A 728 -14.60 -29.44 -1.34
CA SER A 728 -13.28 -29.55 -0.72
C SER A 728 -13.08 -28.56 0.43
N GLY A 729 -12.19 -28.91 1.34
CA GLY A 729 -11.74 -28.09 2.46
C GLY A 729 -10.24 -28.10 2.62
N THR A 730 -9.70 -27.02 3.13
CA THR A 730 -8.32 -26.95 3.60
C THR A 730 -8.31 -26.21 4.93
N VAL A 731 -7.83 -26.87 5.98
CA VAL A 731 -7.57 -26.26 7.29
C VAL A 731 -6.06 -26.08 7.41
N THR A 732 -5.62 -24.86 7.66
CA THR A 732 -4.21 -24.49 7.83
C THR A 732 -4.04 -23.92 9.23
N LYS A 733 -3.60 -24.75 10.17
CA LYS A 733 -3.33 -24.30 11.53
C LYS A 733 -1.98 -23.57 11.55
N PRO A 734 -1.93 -22.29 11.93
CA PRO A 734 -0.67 -21.58 12.02
C PRO A 734 0.15 -22.08 13.21
N TRP A 735 1.46 -22.02 13.07
CA TRP A 735 2.42 -22.29 14.13
C TRP A 735 3.03 -20.99 14.65
N MET A 736 3.27 -20.93 15.96
CA MET A 736 4.13 -19.92 16.58
C MET A 736 5.19 -20.61 17.44
N GLY A 737 6.38 -20.03 17.46
CA GLY A 737 7.44 -20.47 18.37
C GLY A 737 6.97 -20.44 19.83
N PRO A 738 7.41 -21.40 20.68
CA PRO A 738 6.99 -21.46 22.08
C PRO A 738 7.46 -20.26 22.91
N ASN A 739 8.54 -19.60 22.48
CA ASN A 739 9.10 -18.42 23.12
C ASN A 739 9.23 -17.27 22.10
N PRO A 740 9.08 -16.00 22.53
CA PRO A 740 9.33 -14.87 21.65
C PRO A 740 10.81 -14.78 21.24
N THR A 741 11.07 -14.32 20.02
CA THR A 741 12.44 -14.09 19.50
C THR A 741 12.99 -12.73 19.91
N ALA A 742 12.10 -11.77 20.21
CA ALA A 742 12.42 -10.47 20.81
C ALA A 742 11.21 -9.94 21.60
N THR A 743 11.47 -9.13 22.62
CA THR A 743 10.44 -8.37 23.35
C THR A 743 10.90 -6.93 23.53
N SER A 744 10.07 -5.97 23.10
CA SER A 744 10.34 -4.54 23.27
C SER A 744 10.27 -4.12 24.74
N THR A 745 10.71 -2.91 25.04
CA THR A 745 10.54 -2.31 26.37
C THR A 745 9.05 -2.16 26.73
N ALA A 746 8.76 -2.07 28.03
CA ALA A 746 7.41 -1.79 28.53
C ALA A 746 6.86 -0.46 28.02
N ALA A 747 7.72 0.55 27.85
CA ALA A 747 7.34 1.85 27.30
C ALA A 747 6.91 1.79 25.82
N LEU A 748 7.35 0.77 25.08
CA LEU A 748 6.89 0.46 23.72
C LEU A 748 5.75 -0.57 23.69
N GLY A 749 5.17 -0.89 24.85
CA GLY A 749 4.04 -1.79 24.99
C GLY A 749 4.40 -3.28 24.98
N SER A 750 5.66 -3.64 25.25
CA SER A 750 6.13 -5.03 25.32
C SER A 750 5.75 -5.86 24.09
N VAL A 751 5.84 -5.26 22.89
CA VAL A 751 5.60 -5.93 21.62
C VAL A 751 6.56 -7.10 21.48
N LYS A 752 6.02 -8.25 21.09
CA LYS A 752 6.78 -9.49 20.91
C LYS A 752 6.93 -9.81 19.43
N ALA A 753 8.10 -10.34 19.09
CA ALA A 753 8.35 -11.02 17.83
C ALA A 753 8.31 -12.53 18.04
N TYR A 754 7.81 -13.26 17.06
CA TYR A 754 7.76 -14.73 17.09
C TYR A 754 8.15 -15.29 15.73
N PHE A 755 8.85 -16.43 15.75
CA PHE A 755 8.84 -17.30 14.59
C PHE A 755 7.41 -17.72 14.29
N THR A 756 7.01 -17.61 13.02
CA THR A 756 5.69 -18.03 12.57
C THR A 756 5.81 -19.03 11.43
N GLY A 757 4.86 -19.95 11.34
CA GLY A 757 4.85 -20.98 10.32
C GLY A 757 3.48 -21.61 10.17
N THR A 758 3.43 -22.78 9.58
CA THR A 758 2.24 -23.64 9.51
C THR A 758 2.51 -24.89 10.33
N GLU A 759 1.69 -25.16 11.34
CA GLU A 759 1.82 -26.34 12.19
C GLU A 759 1.36 -27.58 11.42
N PHE A 760 0.18 -27.50 10.81
CA PHE A 760 -0.28 -28.49 9.86
C PHE A 760 -1.21 -27.89 8.82
N THR A 761 -1.29 -28.57 7.68
CA THR A 761 -2.34 -28.38 6.69
C THR A 761 -3.09 -29.70 6.54
N GLN A 762 -4.41 -29.65 6.70
CA GLN A 762 -5.28 -30.78 6.43
C GLN A 762 -6.18 -30.43 5.25
N THR A 763 -6.23 -31.31 4.26
CA THR A 763 -7.15 -31.18 3.13
C THR A 763 -8.23 -32.25 3.19
N GLN A 764 -9.41 -31.93 2.67
CA GLN A 764 -10.46 -32.91 2.42
C GLN A 764 -11.09 -32.65 1.06
N ILE A 765 -11.34 -33.71 0.30
CA ILE A 765 -11.93 -33.64 -1.04
C ILE A 765 -13.02 -34.70 -1.15
N ALA A 766 -14.16 -34.34 -1.71
CA ALA A 766 -15.23 -35.28 -1.98
C ALA A 766 -14.76 -36.35 -2.98
N SER A 767 -14.95 -37.63 -2.65
CA SER A 767 -14.56 -38.73 -3.52
C SER A 767 -15.50 -38.86 -4.72
N GLY A 768 -14.94 -39.09 -5.91
CA GLY A 768 -15.72 -39.41 -7.12
C GLY A 768 -16.28 -40.83 -7.15
N GLN A 769 -15.92 -41.70 -6.19
CA GLN A 769 -16.33 -43.11 -6.16
C GLN A 769 -17.36 -43.46 -5.05
N GLY A 770 -17.94 -42.47 -4.36
CA GLY A 770 -19.00 -42.65 -3.35
C GLY A 770 -19.13 -41.47 -2.38
N ASN A 771 -20.04 -41.55 -1.39
CA ASN A 771 -20.27 -40.54 -0.33
C ASN A 771 -19.12 -40.45 0.71
N GLY A 772 -17.87 -40.65 0.29
CA GLY A 772 -16.68 -40.63 1.13
C GLY A 772 -15.86 -39.35 0.95
N TRP A 773 -15.09 -39.01 1.98
CA TRP A 773 -14.09 -37.94 1.93
C TRP A 773 -12.71 -38.53 1.82
N ARG A 774 -11.92 -38.02 0.88
CA ARG A 774 -10.48 -38.22 0.86
C ARG A 774 -9.84 -37.15 1.74
N LYS A 775 -9.11 -37.52 2.78
CA LYS A 775 -8.47 -36.57 3.71
C LYS A 775 -6.97 -36.77 3.72
N THR A 776 -6.21 -35.70 3.61
CA THR A 776 -4.75 -35.74 3.77
C THR A 776 -4.30 -34.73 4.81
N LYS A 777 -3.19 -35.01 5.48
CA LYS A 777 -2.64 -34.12 6.49
C LYS A 777 -1.12 -34.07 6.40
N THR A 778 -0.59 -32.86 6.30
CA THR A 778 0.84 -32.60 6.40
C THR A 778 1.12 -31.83 7.68
N THR A 779 1.99 -32.35 8.54
CA THR A 779 2.37 -31.74 9.82
C THR A 779 3.85 -31.36 9.79
N ASN A 780 4.15 -30.11 10.15
CA ASN A 780 5.51 -29.60 10.25
C ASN A 780 5.98 -29.57 11.70
N THR A 781 7.19 -30.06 11.94
CA THR A 781 7.89 -29.90 13.22
C THR A 781 9.01 -28.90 13.06
N TYR A 782 9.16 -28.00 14.04
CA TYR A 782 10.11 -26.90 14.01
C TYR A 782 11.20 -27.06 15.06
N ASP A 783 12.42 -26.63 14.73
CA ASP A 783 13.51 -26.48 15.69
C ASP A 783 13.38 -25.19 16.52
N SER A 784 14.32 -24.96 17.43
CA SER A 784 14.35 -23.75 18.28
C SER A 784 14.61 -22.44 17.52
N ARG A 785 14.95 -22.52 16.22
CA ARG A 785 15.19 -21.39 15.32
C ARG A 785 14.04 -21.20 14.32
N GLY A 786 12.92 -21.89 14.51
CA GLY A 786 11.76 -21.79 13.62
C GLY A 786 11.97 -22.40 12.24
N ARG A 787 12.98 -23.27 12.06
CA ARG A 787 13.21 -24.00 10.81
C ARG A 787 12.48 -25.34 10.88
N ILE A 788 11.91 -25.78 9.76
CA ILE A 788 11.31 -27.10 9.66
C ILE A 788 12.43 -28.14 9.79
N MET A 789 12.29 -29.06 10.74
CA MET A 789 13.21 -30.18 10.96
C MET A 789 12.61 -31.53 10.56
N ALA A 790 11.28 -31.61 10.49
CA ALA A 790 10.57 -32.78 10.00
C ALA A 790 9.23 -32.37 9.37
N VAL A 791 8.85 -33.08 8.31
CA VAL A 791 7.54 -33.01 7.66
C VAL A 791 6.95 -34.42 7.66
N SER A 792 5.83 -34.60 8.37
CA SER A 792 5.01 -35.82 8.30
C SER A 792 3.90 -35.60 7.29
N ASP A 793 3.81 -36.43 6.28
CA ASP A 793 2.67 -36.51 5.35
C ASP A 793 1.94 -37.82 5.65
N ASP A 794 0.78 -37.71 6.30
CA ASP A 794 -0.04 -38.83 6.78
C ASP A 794 -0.86 -39.47 5.64
N GLY A 795 -0.52 -39.19 4.37
CA GLY A 795 -1.18 -39.76 3.20
C GLY A 795 -2.70 -39.64 3.29
N GLU A 796 -3.41 -40.75 3.12
CA GLU A 796 -4.83 -40.85 3.46
C GLU A 796 -5.02 -40.97 4.97
N PHE A 797 -5.60 -39.92 5.56
CA PHE A 797 -5.80 -39.79 6.99
C PHE A 797 -6.56 -40.99 7.59
N GLY A 798 -5.94 -41.64 8.58
CA GLY A 798 -6.49 -42.82 9.25
C GLY A 798 -6.02 -44.15 8.68
N THR A 799 -5.16 -44.12 7.65
CA THR A 799 -4.37 -45.27 7.20
C THR A 799 -2.89 -44.99 7.45
N LEU A 800 -2.07 -46.01 7.71
CA LEU A 800 -0.62 -45.86 7.88
C LEU A 800 0.16 -46.37 6.65
N ALA A 801 -0.54 -46.74 5.58
CA ALA A 801 0.03 -47.48 4.46
C ALA A 801 0.76 -46.57 3.46
N ASP A 802 0.45 -45.27 3.48
CA ASP A 802 0.99 -44.24 2.60
C ASP A 802 1.63 -43.06 3.36
N ASP A 803 1.81 -43.20 4.67
CA ASP A 803 2.53 -42.23 5.50
C ASP A 803 4.00 -42.10 5.05
N SER A 804 4.46 -40.86 4.94
CA SER A 804 5.87 -40.56 4.72
C SER A 804 6.36 -39.48 5.67
N CYS A 805 7.62 -39.59 6.10
CA CYS A 805 8.24 -38.58 6.96
C CYS A 805 9.60 -38.20 6.38
N THR A 806 9.81 -36.92 6.17
CA THR A 806 11.10 -36.36 5.72
C THR A 806 11.70 -35.53 6.83
N THR A 807 12.96 -35.78 7.16
CA THR A 807 13.74 -35.03 8.15
C THR A 807 14.93 -34.32 7.49
N THR A 808 15.34 -33.18 8.03
CA THR A 808 16.43 -32.35 7.50
C THR A 808 17.47 -32.00 8.55
#